data_AF-B2W629-F1
#
_entry.id   AF-B2W629-F1
#
_cell.length_a   1.000
_cell.length_b   1.000
_cell.length_c   1.000
_cell.angle_alpha   90.00
_cell.angle_beta   90.00
_cell.angle_gamma   90.00
#
_symmetry.space_group_name_H-M   'P 1'
#
loop_
_entity.id
_entity.type
_entity.pdbx_description
1 polymer ?
#
loop_
_entity_poly.entity_id
_entity_poly.type
_entity_poly.pdbx_seq_one_letter_code
_entity_poly.pdbx_strand_id
1 'polypeptide(L)'
;MTERKSGDSPPQLNIRRAARLTSKSSKPLTSTATTPKATVVAPNARKEEVRRRKNPFNDMLRHRDGGAVEASTDAVPPNSSKEPMRETSGVQPEGLAQRVAHLESELAAAKEEQGALRKELEEERSYRKADLDMIEESRQRLAGKGLDEGSLHQNHESHYNLVGLEEQLISREHVDHNDSEKPKPQREADDLRVRLHTAEKESNERLQQLLSLKSSISSLTRMESQITDNELADSFTQVANRIREWTVSNYRRSKPRFDNIPKESHVAFGTICPRYRTDIKTTDKLTFYQAIVSDSLMKVLDSPVMFGLPSTGPLAAIVPLAKQIRATVQALERSTVYVDIEKEKEAVLHRLCGEICHLLFTLTSITITTTAQSALKSILKDAVGLQRTLILQRARYELLFFRNQDEVMEFDDYTMEAINDPDPSADEDSDMDMDHTLKFCAFPGLVKYGDEQGQYPDMRNVLLKARKQNQAIEDVIATTQNEGEQIDAIAKIRGWFRPGEDSIFYPTIQDCLNEKIDKNEAVSKLCSSIDENINAAKLDDVNFMDLWYSIIHSAKRLKFCMGDHVCSHARLLDLLKAFKFHSIPNNTTYNYLYHEMIDFTMACRSAYNDSPVPHNGFIAAERSAWANLNFFYARITQEKIQDLSLYAIFALRTALEEPPTDDDDAEATPAQQCDTDLPAAAAWIQGCGDDLFRKEQDLTPSDPKQGNSARGGALWTGTPGFTKARWALWKERFVTLADMPDVEESTRTVARDAVEAMERSETYAHMR
;
A
#
# COMPACT_ATOMS: atom_id res chain seq x y z
N MET A 1 7.94 -55.10 47.19
CA MET A 1 7.07 -55.85 48.12
C MET A 1 6.60 -54.89 49.20
N THR A 2 5.28 -54.68 49.24
CA THR A 2 4.40 -54.34 50.39
C THR A 2 5.07 -53.93 51.71
N GLU A 3 4.71 -52.84 52.39
CA GLU A 3 3.42 -52.69 53.07
C GLU A 3 3.14 -51.25 53.60
N ARG A 4 1.86 -50.89 53.51
CA ARG A 4 0.97 -50.25 54.53
C ARG A 4 1.31 -48.88 55.15
N LYS A 5 0.32 -47.96 55.04
CA LYS A 5 -0.68 -47.76 56.11
C LYS A 5 -1.94 -47.01 55.65
N SER A 6 -3.06 -47.66 55.91
CA SER A 6 -4.46 -47.22 56.06
C SER A 6 -4.63 -46.12 57.12
N GLY A 7 -5.71 -45.34 57.23
CA GLY A 7 -7.03 -45.32 56.60
C GLY A 7 -7.99 -44.46 57.45
N ASP A 8 -9.14 -44.14 56.87
CA ASP A 8 -10.43 -43.70 57.43
C ASP A 8 -10.70 -42.28 58.00
N SER A 9 -11.92 -41.84 57.67
CA SER A 9 -12.59 -40.52 57.76
C SER A 9 -13.50 -40.42 59.02
N PRO A 10 -14.50 -39.51 59.11
CA PRO A 10 -14.58 -38.04 59.27
C PRO A 10 -15.35 -37.68 60.60
N PRO A 11 -16.32 -36.73 60.70
CA PRO A 11 -16.37 -35.26 60.54
C PRO A 11 -16.78 -34.51 61.85
N GLN A 12 -16.81 -33.15 61.83
CA GLN A 12 -17.87 -32.25 62.37
C GLN A 12 -17.44 -30.95 63.13
N LEU A 13 -18.16 -29.87 62.78
CA LEU A 13 -18.69 -28.76 63.59
C LEU A 13 -17.82 -27.57 64.06
N ASN A 14 -18.06 -26.42 63.39
CA ASN A 14 -18.47 -25.09 63.89
C ASN A 14 -18.19 -24.69 65.36
N ILE A 15 -17.69 -23.45 65.58
CA ILE A 15 -18.31 -22.38 66.41
C ILE A 15 -17.48 -21.06 66.41
N ARG A 16 -18.15 -19.98 65.96
CA ARG A 16 -18.19 -18.54 66.36
C ARG A 16 -17.08 -17.88 67.23
N ARG A 17 -16.78 -16.61 66.89
CA ARG A 17 -17.04 -15.36 67.69
C ARG A 17 -16.59 -14.09 66.90
N ALA A 18 -17.50 -13.15 66.61
CA ALA A 18 -17.77 -11.86 67.31
C ALA A 18 -16.71 -10.77 67.01
N ALA A 19 -17.00 -9.51 66.65
CA ALA A 19 -17.91 -8.51 67.22
C ALA A 19 -18.16 -7.33 66.20
N ARG A 20 -19.39 -6.78 66.06
CA ARG A 20 -19.92 -5.46 66.55
C ARG A 20 -19.10 -4.21 66.11
N LEU A 21 -19.63 -3.05 65.69
CA LEU A 21 -20.97 -2.42 65.57
C LEU A 21 -20.82 -1.08 64.77
N THR A 22 -21.88 -0.70 64.00
CA THR A 22 -22.42 0.68 63.74
C THR A 22 -21.52 1.78 63.11
N SER A 23 -21.94 2.69 62.22
CA SER A 23 -23.25 3.11 61.64
C SER A 23 -23.06 4.16 60.52
N LYS A 24 -23.93 4.11 59.50
CA LYS A 24 -24.57 5.16 58.66
C LYS A 24 -23.76 6.27 57.91
N SER A 25 -23.87 6.16 56.57
CA SER A 25 -24.34 7.14 55.55
C SER A 25 -23.44 8.29 55.03
N SER A 26 -23.59 8.48 53.70
CA SER A 26 -23.41 9.67 52.83
C SER A 26 -22.04 9.95 52.18
N LYS A 27 -22.02 9.88 50.83
CA LYS A 27 -21.09 10.54 49.88
C LYS A 27 -21.30 12.10 49.93
N PRO A 28 -20.60 13.00 49.18
CA PRO A 28 -19.63 12.83 48.07
C PRO A 28 -18.45 13.88 47.99
N LEU A 29 -17.71 13.86 46.86
CA LEU A 29 -17.02 14.98 46.14
C LEU A 29 -15.53 15.36 46.40
N THR A 30 -14.72 15.13 45.35
CA THR A 30 -13.72 16.00 44.65
C THR A 30 -12.75 16.93 45.42
N SER A 31 -11.44 16.83 45.13
CA SER A 31 -10.70 17.72 44.19
C SER A 31 -9.16 17.75 44.44
N THR A 32 -8.42 17.73 43.33
CA THR A 32 -7.19 18.51 43.00
C THR A 32 -5.87 18.47 43.80
N ALA A 33 -4.79 18.37 43.02
CA ALA A 33 -3.51 19.10 43.09
C ALA A 33 -2.26 18.47 43.78
N THR A 34 -1.42 17.87 42.92
CA THR A 34 0.05 18.10 42.71
C THR A 34 1.08 18.15 43.86
N THR A 35 1.99 17.14 43.85
CA THR A 35 3.49 17.11 43.86
C THR A 35 4.31 18.12 44.69
N PRO A 36 5.50 17.76 45.27
CA PRO A 36 6.77 17.81 44.47
C PRO A 36 8.01 17.00 44.96
N LYS A 37 9.07 17.05 44.12
CA LYS A 37 10.56 16.90 44.34
C LYS A 37 11.17 15.48 44.38
N ALA A 38 12.01 15.06 43.41
CA ALA A 38 13.41 15.46 43.06
C ALA A 38 14.46 14.76 43.96
N THR A 39 15.63 14.23 43.60
CA THR A 39 16.43 13.88 42.39
C THR A 39 17.76 13.27 42.93
N VAL A 40 18.47 12.36 42.22
CA VAL A 40 19.96 12.13 42.12
C VAL A 40 20.16 10.77 41.38
N VAL A 41 20.54 10.65 40.08
CA VAL A 41 21.81 10.87 39.32
C VAL A 41 22.91 9.80 39.60
N ALA A 42 23.01 8.72 38.78
CA ALA A 42 23.93 8.42 37.63
C ALA A 42 25.26 7.71 38.06
N PRO A 43 25.99 6.85 37.27
CA PRO A 43 26.55 7.16 35.92
C PRO A 43 26.89 6.00 34.89
N ASN A 44 27.13 6.41 33.62
CA ASN A 44 28.11 5.95 32.58
C ASN A 44 28.14 4.49 32.03
N ALA A 45 28.37 4.14 30.74
CA ALA A 45 28.79 4.86 29.51
C ALA A 45 28.66 3.99 28.21
N ARG A 46 28.55 4.65 27.02
CA ARG A 46 28.99 4.30 25.62
C ARG A 46 28.37 3.06 24.91
N LYS A 47 28.18 2.93 23.58
CA LYS A 47 28.12 3.75 22.32
C LYS A 47 27.92 2.69 21.19
N GLU A 48 26.89 2.78 20.34
CA GLU A 48 26.73 2.23 18.95
C GLU A 48 25.25 2.48 18.55
N GLU A 49 24.81 3.56 17.88
CA GLU A 49 24.88 3.93 16.44
C GLU A 49 24.14 2.98 15.46
N VAL A 50 22.85 3.26 15.21
CA VAL A 50 22.07 2.75 14.05
C VAL A 50 21.80 3.92 13.10
N ARG A 51 22.44 3.92 11.93
CA ARG A 51 22.37 4.97 10.90
C ARG A 51 21.19 4.76 9.95
N ARG A 52 20.04 5.34 10.29
CA ARG A 52 19.02 5.79 9.33
C ARG A 52 19.54 7.04 8.62
N ARG A 53 19.32 7.18 7.30
CA ARG A 53 19.58 8.44 6.57
C ARG A 53 18.63 9.54 7.10
N LYS A 54 19.06 10.22 8.15
CA LYS A 54 18.51 11.50 8.62
C LYS A 54 18.87 12.59 7.61
N ASN A 55 17.88 13.30 7.10
CA ASN A 55 18.09 14.61 6.50
C ASN A 55 18.35 15.62 7.65
N PRO A 56 19.48 16.34 7.71
CA PRO A 56 19.89 17.16 8.88
C PRO A 56 18.99 18.36 9.20
N PHE A 57 17.97 18.62 8.39
CA PHE A 57 17.13 19.82 8.51
C PHE A 57 16.00 19.70 9.53
N ASN A 58 15.50 18.48 9.79
CA ASN A 58 14.36 18.28 10.68
C ASN A 58 14.74 18.27 12.18
N ASP A 59 16.01 18.06 12.52
CA ASP A 59 16.47 18.12 13.91
C ASP A 59 16.70 19.57 14.40
N MET A 60 16.82 20.56 13.51
CA MET A 60 16.83 21.98 13.89
C MET A 60 15.42 22.54 14.20
N LEU A 61 14.36 21.91 13.70
CA LEU A 61 12.99 22.40 13.84
C LEU A 61 12.28 21.91 15.12
N ARG A 62 12.92 21.04 15.91
CA ARG A 62 12.35 20.55 17.19
C ARG A 62 12.85 21.27 18.44
N HIS A 63 13.74 22.24 18.29
CA HIS A 63 14.20 23.11 19.38
C HIS A 63 13.75 24.57 19.20
N ARG A 64 12.46 24.78 18.91
CA ARG A 64 11.84 26.09 19.18
C ARG A 64 10.33 25.96 19.12
N ASP A 65 9.72 25.56 20.23
CA ASP A 65 8.49 26.21 20.74
C ASP A 65 8.08 25.56 22.07
N GLY A 66 8.06 26.38 23.12
CA GLY A 66 7.68 25.97 24.47
C GLY A 66 8.25 26.86 25.58
N GLY A 67 7.99 28.16 25.52
CA GLY A 67 8.31 29.10 26.61
C GLY A 67 7.59 30.43 26.43
N ALA A 68 6.34 30.49 26.87
CA ALA A 68 5.57 31.73 26.94
C ALA A 68 6.10 32.60 28.10
N VAL A 69 6.35 33.88 27.83
CA VAL A 69 6.33 34.95 28.85
C VAL A 69 5.60 36.14 28.26
N GLU A 70 4.73 36.69 29.11
CA GLU A 70 3.69 37.69 28.91
C GLU A 70 4.20 39.03 28.36
N ALA A 71 3.37 39.67 27.55
CA ALA A 71 3.45 41.10 27.29
C ALA A 71 2.68 41.86 28.38
N SER A 72 3.32 42.87 28.97
CA SER A 72 2.64 43.99 29.62
C SER A 72 3.09 45.30 28.98
N THR A 73 2.09 46.13 28.75
CA THR A 73 2.00 47.52 28.30
C THR A 73 3.18 48.44 28.61
N ASP A 74 3.67 49.19 27.62
CA ASP A 74 3.42 50.64 27.47
C ASP A 74 4.32 51.31 26.40
N ALA A 75 3.78 52.39 25.83
CA ALA A 75 4.40 53.45 25.01
C ALA A 75 4.35 53.35 23.46
N VAL A 76 3.74 54.40 22.90
CA VAL A 76 3.43 54.76 21.50
C VAL A 76 4.30 55.98 21.15
N PRO A 77 4.45 56.43 19.89
CA PRO A 77 5.33 56.02 18.79
C PRO A 77 6.36 57.14 18.44
N PRO A 78 6.98 57.15 17.25
CA PRO A 78 6.68 58.31 16.40
C PRO A 78 6.36 57.98 14.94
N ASN A 79 5.69 58.98 14.36
CA ASN A 79 4.90 59.01 13.14
C ASN A 79 5.71 59.32 11.87
N SER A 80 5.01 59.14 10.75
CA SER A 80 5.23 59.67 9.38
C SER A 80 6.10 58.78 8.47
N SER A 81 5.70 58.43 7.25
CA SER A 81 4.73 59.05 6.33
C SER A 81 4.26 58.05 5.25
N LYS A 82 3.00 58.22 4.83
CA LYS A 82 2.31 57.55 3.73
C LYS A 82 3.00 57.77 2.37
N GLU A 83 2.98 56.77 1.47
CA GLU A 83 2.37 56.82 0.12
C GLU A 83 2.53 55.48 -0.68
N PRO A 84 1.81 55.25 -1.80
CA PRO A 84 0.87 54.13 -1.95
C PRO A 84 1.32 52.96 -2.86
N MET A 85 0.44 51.96 -2.90
CA MET A 85 0.34 50.79 -3.78
C MET A 85 1.15 50.78 -5.08
N ARG A 86 1.81 49.64 -5.32
CA ARG A 86 2.00 49.10 -6.66
C ARG A 86 1.46 47.67 -6.69
N GLU A 87 0.37 47.48 -7.42
CA GLU A 87 -0.12 46.18 -7.86
C GLU A 87 1.04 45.44 -8.56
N THR A 88 1.37 44.23 -8.10
CA THR A 88 2.19 43.32 -8.90
C THR A 88 1.34 42.11 -9.28
N SER A 89 0.81 42.24 -10.49
CA SER A 89 0.50 41.22 -11.48
C SER A 89 0.86 39.77 -11.12
N GLY A 90 -0.06 38.85 -11.44
CA GLY A 90 0.07 37.41 -11.28
C GLY A 90 1.45 36.87 -11.65
N VAL A 91 2.07 36.19 -10.69
CA VAL A 91 3.36 35.54 -10.86
C VAL A 91 3.17 34.29 -11.73
N GLN A 92 3.74 34.31 -12.93
CA GLN A 92 3.72 33.14 -13.81
C GLN A 92 4.57 32.00 -13.21
N PRO A 93 4.14 30.72 -13.32
CA PRO A 93 4.86 29.55 -12.76
C PRO A 93 6.31 29.44 -13.25
N GLU A 94 6.58 29.85 -14.50
CA GLU A 94 7.90 29.82 -15.12
C GLU A 94 8.90 30.76 -14.43
N GLY A 95 8.44 31.91 -13.93
CA GLY A 95 9.29 32.87 -13.19
C GLY A 95 9.72 32.35 -11.82
N LEU A 96 8.89 31.52 -11.17
CA LEU A 96 9.21 30.90 -9.88
C LEU A 96 10.22 29.76 -10.04
N ALA A 97 10.09 28.94 -11.09
CA ALA A 97 11.05 27.88 -11.40
C ALA A 97 12.44 28.43 -11.72
N GLN A 98 12.51 29.51 -12.51
CA GLN A 98 13.76 30.23 -12.78
C GLN A 98 14.38 30.81 -11.51
N ARG A 99 13.55 31.31 -10.57
CA ARG A 99 14.03 31.86 -9.30
C ARG A 99 14.61 30.77 -8.38
N VAL A 100 13.99 29.58 -8.35
CA VAL A 100 14.53 28.43 -7.59
C VAL A 100 15.86 27.96 -8.17
N ALA A 101 15.94 27.81 -9.50
CA ALA A 101 17.17 27.40 -10.18
C ALA A 101 18.34 28.40 -9.96
N HIS A 102 18.05 29.71 -9.99
CA HIS A 102 19.03 30.75 -9.68
C HIS A 102 19.58 30.63 -8.26
N LEU A 103 18.69 30.48 -7.27
CA LEU A 103 19.08 30.34 -5.86
C LEU A 103 19.85 29.03 -5.59
N GLU A 104 19.53 27.95 -6.29
CA GLU A 104 20.28 26.69 -6.21
C GLU A 104 21.70 26.83 -6.79
N SER A 105 21.84 27.54 -7.91
CA SER A 105 23.14 27.82 -8.52
C SER A 105 24.02 28.72 -7.65
N GLU A 106 23.46 29.78 -7.06
CA GLU A 106 24.20 30.67 -6.15
C GLU A 106 24.64 29.95 -4.87
N LEU A 107 23.81 29.04 -4.34
CA LEU A 107 24.14 28.24 -3.16
C LEU A 107 25.25 27.23 -3.48
N ALA A 108 25.27 26.65 -4.68
CA ALA A 108 26.35 25.76 -5.11
C ALA A 108 27.70 26.50 -5.19
N ALA A 109 27.72 27.69 -5.79
CA ALA A 109 28.94 28.52 -5.87
C ALA A 109 29.44 28.93 -4.47
N ALA A 110 28.55 29.32 -3.56
CA ALA A 110 28.90 29.68 -2.19
C ALA A 110 29.49 28.49 -1.40
N LYS A 111 29.00 27.25 -1.63
CA LYS A 111 29.55 26.04 -1.01
C LYS A 111 30.93 25.67 -1.55
N GLU A 112 31.18 25.93 -2.83
CA GLU A 112 32.49 25.72 -3.44
C GLU A 112 33.53 26.69 -2.85
N GLU A 113 33.17 27.97 -2.70
CA GLU A 113 34.02 28.98 -2.05
C GLU A 113 34.32 28.62 -0.58
N GLN A 114 33.32 28.14 0.18
CA GLN A 114 33.55 27.62 1.53
C GLN A 114 34.51 26.42 1.54
N GLY A 115 34.39 25.51 0.55
CA GLY A 115 35.29 24.38 0.40
C GLY A 115 36.74 24.80 0.17
N ALA A 116 36.95 25.80 -0.68
CA ALA A 116 38.27 26.38 -0.94
C ALA A 116 38.89 27.02 0.32
N LEU A 117 38.12 27.85 1.04
CA LEU A 117 38.57 28.49 2.27
C LEU A 117 38.89 27.50 3.40
N ARG A 118 38.13 26.39 3.52
CA ARG A 118 38.44 25.32 4.49
C ARG A 118 39.72 24.59 4.15
N LYS A 119 39.99 24.36 2.87
CA LYS A 119 41.20 23.70 2.40
C LYS A 119 42.43 24.57 2.69
N GLU A 120 42.35 25.86 2.37
CA GLU A 120 43.42 26.83 2.65
C GLU A 120 43.72 26.93 4.16
N LEU A 121 42.68 26.93 5.00
CA LEU A 121 42.85 26.93 6.47
C LEU A 121 43.52 25.64 6.98
N GLU A 122 43.25 24.49 6.37
CA GLU A 122 43.86 23.21 6.76
C GLU A 122 45.32 23.10 6.28
N GLU A 123 45.63 23.64 5.11
CA GLU A 123 47.01 23.78 4.61
C GLU A 123 47.83 24.68 5.55
N GLU A 124 47.27 25.80 6.00
CA GLU A 124 47.94 26.70 6.94
C GLU A 124 48.16 26.04 8.32
N ARG A 125 47.21 25.23 8.79
CA ARG A 125 47.37 24.44 10.03
C ARG A 125 48.45 23.37 9.89
N SER A 126 48.50 22.68 8.76
CA SER A 126 49.54 21.69 8.48
C SER A 126 50.92 22.33 8.44
N TYR A 127 51.04 23.52 7.84
CA TYR A 127 52.28 24.29 7.81
C TYR A 127 52.74 24.68 9.23
N ARG A 128 51.84 25.21 10.07
CA ARG A 128 52.16 25.53 11.47
C ARG A 128 52.57 24.32 12.29
N LYS A 129 51.94 23.17 12.06
CA LYS A 129 52.29 21.93 12.75
C LYS A 129 53.69 21.45 12.36
N ALA A 130 54.03 21.53 11.07
CA ALA A 130 55.37 21.20 10.59
C ALA A 130 56.45 22.13 11.19
N ASP A 131 56.16 23.44 11.30
CA ASP A 131 57.07 24.39 11.97
C ASP A 131 57.27 24.05 13.46
N LEU A 132 56.20 23.69 14.18
CA LEU A 132 56.29 23.27 15.58
C LEU A 132 57.07 21.96 15.75
N ASP A 133 56.82 20.98 14.88
CA ASP A 133 57.53 19.69 14.89
C ASP A 133 59.02 19.89 14.59
N MET A 134 59.38 20.80 13.69
CA MET A 134 60.77 21.17 13.39
C MET A 134 61.46 21.87 14.58
N ILE A 135 60.74 22.74 15.30
CA ILE A 135 61.24 23.39 16.52
C ILE A 135 61.49 22.34 17.62
N GLU A 136 60.56 21.41 17.82
CA GLU A 136 60.67 20.35 18.82
C GLU A 136 61.79 19.35 18.46
N GLU A 137 61.95 19.00 17.19
CA GLU A 137 63.07 18.17 16.72
C GLU A 137 64.43 18.86 16.95
N SER A 138 64.49 20.18 16.73
CA SER A 138 65.68 20.99 17.03
C SER A 138 65.99 21.00 18.53
N ARG A 139 64.96 21.06 19.39
CA ARG A 139 65.07 21.00 20.85
C ARG A 139 65.55 19.62 21.33
N GLN A 140 65.05 18.54 20.72
CA GLN A 140 65.49 17.17 21.03
C GLN A 140 66.92 16.89 20.58
N ARG A 141 67.36 17.46 19.43
CA ARG A 141 68.76 17.38 18.98
C ARG A 141 69.71 18.17 19.90
N LEU A 142 69.25 19.27 20.50
CA LEU A 142 69.99 19.99 21.54
C LEU A 142 70.07 19.19 22.85
N ALA A 143 69.00 18.49 23.23
CA ALA A 143 69.00 17.60 24.41
C ALA A 143 69.85 16.33 24.21
N GLY A 144 70.03 15.86 22.97
CA GLY A 144 70.81 14.67 22.62
C GLY A 144 72.33 14.88 22.48
N LYS A 145 72.83 16.12 22.55
CA LYS A 145 74.26 16.43 22.58
C LYS A 145 74.73 16.73 24.01
N GLY A 146 74.91 15.66 24.78
CA GLY A 146 75.74 15.67 25.97
C GLY A 146 75.99 14.24 26.42
N LEU A 147 77.19 13.72 26.15
CA LEU A 147 77.96 12.77 26.98
C LEU A 147 79.29 12.46 26.25
N ASP A 148 80.23 13.39 26.34
CA ASP A 148 81.67 13.07 26.40
C ASP A 148 82.18 13.63 27.75
N GLU A 149 82.83 12.80 28.55
CA GLU A 149 83.04 12.97 30.01
C GLU A 149 84.00 14.10 30.43
N GLY A 150 84.27 15.07 29.56
CA GLY A 150 85.05 16.28 29.86
C GLY A 150 84.23 17.56 30.12
N SER A 151 82.92 17.57 29.84
CA SER A 151 82.11 18.82 29.83
C SER A 151 81.19 19.04 31.04
N LEU A 152 81.23 18.17 32.06
CA LEU A 152 80.34 18.27 33.24
C LEU A 152 80.54 19.54 34.09
N HIS A 153 81.69 20.20 34.00
CA HIS A 153 81.94 21.46 34.69
C HIS A 153 81.42 22.69 33.92
N GLN A 154 81.42 22.62 32.58
CA GLN A 154 80.97 23.70 31.70
C GLN A 154 79.43 23.72 31.54
N ASN A 155 78.80 22.57 31.79
CA ASN A 155 77.35 22.43 31.81
C ASN A 155 76.72 23.11 33.05
N HIS A 156 77.36 23.06 34.22
CA HIS A 156 76.86 23.73 35.44
C HIS A 156 76.86 25.26 35.32
N GLU A 157 77.86 25.83 34.64
CA GLU A 157 77.96 27.28 34.41
C GLU A 157 76.95 27.75 33.35
N SER A 158 76.72 26.92 32.32
CA SER A 158 75.66 27.15 31.33
C SER A 158 74.26 27.08 31.95
N HIS A 159 74.03 26.18 32.92
CA HIS A 159 72.78 26.08 33.66
C HIS A 159 72.51 27.30 34.55
N TYR A 160 73.51 27.87 35.21
CA TYR A 160 73.33 29.12 35.99
C TYR A 160 73.02 30.33 35.09
N ASN A 161 73.64 30.40 33.92
CA ASN A 161 73.36 31.45 32.94
C ASN A 161 71.98 31.27 32.28
N LEU A 162 71.52 30.02 32.10
CA LEU A 162 70.21 29.69 31.55
C LEU A 162 69.09 30.01 32.54
N VAL A 163 69.28 29.76 33.85
CA VAL A 163 68.35 30.19 34.90
C VAL A 163 68.31 31.72 35.04
N GLY A 164 69.45 32.40 34.94
CA GLY A 164 69.51 33.87 34.93
C GLY A 164 68.87 34.51 33.69
N LEU A 165 68.94 33.86 32.53
CA LEU A 165 68.26 34.26 31.30
C LEU A 165 66.77 33.92 31.32
N GLU A 166 66.37 32.80 31.94
CA GLU A 166 64.96 32.46 32.21
C GLU A 166 64.33 33.47 33.17
N GLU A 167 65.02 33.90 34.23
CA GLU A 167 64.50 34.90 35.17
C GLU A 167 64.38 36.29 34.51
N GLN A 168 65.28 36.62 33.57
CA GLN A 168 65.17 37.81 32.71
C GLN A 168 64.05 37.70 31.67
N LEU A 169 63.79 36.52 31.10
CA LEU A 169 62.67 36.27 30.19
C LEU A 169 61.33 36.32 30.94
N ILE A 170 61.25 35.74 32.15
CA ILE A 170 60.06 35.79 33.02
C ILE A 170 59.77 37.23 33.48
N SER A 171 60.80 38.03 33.72
CA SER A 171 60.65 39.47 34.01
C SER A 171 60.21 40.28 32.78
N ARG A 172 60.58 39.84 31.57
CA ARG A 172 60.17 40.46 30.29
C ARG A 172 58.79 40.01 29.82
N GLU A 173 58.36 38.82 30.21
CA GLU A 173 57.03 38.24 29.93
C GLU A 173 55.93 38.90 30.79
N HIS A 174 56.28 39.52 31.92
CA HIS A 174 55.36 40.28 32.76
C HIS A 174 55.31 41.79 32.47
N VAL A 175 56.11 42.29 31.52
CA VAL A 175 56.11 43.71 31.10
C VAL A 175 56.23 43.81 29.58
N ASP A 176 55.14 43.50 28.86
CA ASP A 176 54.67 44.33 27.75
C ASP A 176 53.23 43.92 27.36
N HIS A 177 52.27 44.52 28.08
CA HIS A 177 50.98 44.85 27.48
C HIS A 177 51.23 45.94 26.42
N ASN A 178 51.36 45.55 25.16
CA ASN A 178 51.05 46.41 24.03
C ASN A 178 50.50 45.59 22.87
N ASP A 179 49.32 46.00 22.40
CA ASP A 179 48.42 45.35 21.45
C ASP A 179 48.92 45.33 19.99
N SER A 180 50.24 45.26 19.75
CA SER A 180 50.80 45.36 18.41
C SER A 180 52.06 44.52 18.21
N GLU A 181 51.85 43.22 17.99
CA GLU A 181 52.40 42.41 16.88
C GLU A 181 52.14 40.92 17.15
N LYS A 182 50.90 40.47 16.93
CA LYS A 182 50.69 39.03 16.65
C LYS A 182 51.51 38.68 15.41
N PRO A 183 52.27 37.57 15.38
CA PRO A 183 53.07 37.19 14.23
C PRO A 183 52.18 37.12 12.98
N LYS A 184 52.64 37.69 11.85
CA LYS A 184 51.92 37.76 10.55
C LYS A 184 51.04 36.52 10.23
N PRO A 185 51.52 35.27 10.35
CA PRO A 185 50.68 34.10 10.06
C PRO A 185 49.43 34.01 10.92
N GLN A 186 49.46 34.45 12.19
CA GLN A 186 48.31 34.32 13.08
C GLN A 186 47.17 35.28 12.75
N ARG A 187 47.49 36.47 12.21
CA ARG A 187 46.48 37.42 11.72
C ARG A 187 45.80 36.92 10.44
N GLU A 188 46.55 36.26 9.56
CA GLU A 188 46.02 35.71 8.31
C GLU A 188 45.02 34.57 8.57
N ALA A 189 45.30 33.63 9.47
CA ALA A 189 44.29 32.62 9.84
C ALA A 189 43.07 33.19 10.57
N ASP A 190 43.25 34.21 11.41
CA ASP A 190 42.14 34.86 12.12
C ASP A 190 41.21 35.56 11.11
N ASP A 191 41.77 36.21 10.07
CA ASP A 191 41.01 36.82 8.97
C ASP A 191 40.28 35.77 8.10
N LEU A 192 40.97 34.70 7.72
CA LEU A 192 40.37 33.58 6.96
C LEU A 192 39.20 32.95 7.73
N ARG A 193 39.31 32.84 9.06
CA ARG A 193 38.23 32.31 9.91
C ARG A 193 37.02 33.23 9.94
N VAL A 194 37.22 34.55 10.01
CA VAL A 194 36.12 35.53 9.99
C VAL A 194 35.42 35.51 8.63
N ARG A 195 36.17 35.45 7.52
CA ARG A 195 35.61 35.36 6.16
C ARG A 195 34.80 34.08 5.96
N LEU A 196 35.32 32.95 6.42
CA LEU A 196 34.60 31.66 6.40
C LEU A 196 33.26 31.77 7.15
N HIS A 197 33.26 32.34 8.36
CA HIS A 197 32.04 32.44 9.17
C HIS A 197 30.98 33.35 8.51
N THR A 198 31.40 34.46 7.88
CA THR A 198 30.47 35.34 7.14
C THR A 198 29.87 34.62 5.93
N ALA A 199 30.69 33.89 5.16
CA ALA A 199 30.22 33.10 4.02
C ALA A 199 29.29 31.95 4.43
N GLU A 200 29.53 31.31 5.57
CA GLU A 200 28.65 30.29 6.16
C GLU A 200 27.29 30.86 6.56
N LYS A 201 27.28 32.05 7.17
CA LYS A 201 26.04 32.74 7.56
C LYS A 201 25.17 33.06 6.34
N GLU A 202 25.74 33.66 5.30
CA GLU A 202 24.97 34.00 4.10
C GLU A 202 24.43 32.77 3.36
N SER A 203 25.21 31.69 3.29
CA SER A 203 24.75 30.43 2.71
C SER A 203 23.56 29.84 3.47
N ASN A 204 23.55 29.95 4.80
CA ASN A 204 22.45 29.46 5.63
C ASN A 204 21.17 30.29 5.44
N GLU A 205 21.29 31.62 5.33
CA GLU A 205 20.16 32.50 5.05
C GLU A 205 19.52 32.19 3.67
N ARG A 206 20.34 31.96 2.64
CA ARG A 206 19.86 31.54 1.30
C ARG A 206 19.17 30.17 1.33
N LEU A 207 19.71 29.21 2.07
CA LEU A 207 19.11 27.88 2.25
C LEU A 207 17.74 27.96 2.93
N GLN A 208 17.59 28.83 3.92
CA GLN A 208 16.33 29.03 4.63
C GLN A 208 15.25 29.63 3.71
N GLN A 209 15.62 30.59 2.85
CA GLN A 209 14.71 31.13 1.83
C GLN A 209 14.26 30.06 0.84
N LEU A 210 15.19 29.22 0.37
CA LEU A 210 14.92 28.13 -0.56
C LEU A 210 13.96 27.10 0.05
N LEU A 211 14.16 26.73 1.32
CA LEU A 211 13.29 25.78 2.01
C LEU A 211 11.89 26.34 2.29
N SER A 212 11.77 27.63 2.60
CA SER A 212 10.47 28.29 2.72
C SER A 212 9.71 28.28 1.39
N LEU A 213 10.39 28.58 0.28
CA LEU A 213 9.83 28.50 -1.07
C LEU A 213 9.46 27.07 -1.45
N LYS A 214 10.33 26.08 -1.24
CA LYS A 214 10.05 24.66 -1.50
C LYS A 214 8.89 24.13 -0.64
N SER A 215 8.79 24.55 0.62
CA SER A 215 7.68 24.20 1.50
C SER A 215 6.35 24.81 1.01
N SER A 216 6.37 26.08 0.58
CA SER A 216 5.19 26.76 0.04
C SER A 216 4.74 26.16 -1.29
N ILE A 217 5.68 25.81 -2.17
CA ILE A 217 5.40 25.07 -3.41
C ILE A 217 4.85 23.68 -3.09
N SER A 218 5.47 22.98 -2.13
CA SER A 218 5.03 21.65 -1.69
C SER A 218 3.63 21.67 -1.09
N SER A 219 3.23 22.72 -0.35
CA SER A 219 1.85 22.86 0.15
C SER A 219 0.86 23.24 -0.96
N LEU A 220 1.30 23.98 -1.99
CA LEU A 220 0.53 24.24 -3.21
C LEU A 220 0.38 22.98 -4.08
N THR A 221 1.28 22.00 -3.98
CA THR A 221 1.28 20.76 -4.77
C THR A 221 0.93 19.49 -3.97
N ARG A 222 0.62 19.60 -2.66
CA ARG A 222 0.33 18.44 -1.79
C ARG A 222 -1.07 17.87 -2.11
N MET A 223 -1.07 16.60 -2.49
CA MET A 223 -2.20 15.80 -2.96
C MET A 223 -3.08 15.29 -1.80
N GLU A 224 -3.92 16.14 -1.19
CA GLU A 224 -4.82 15.74 -0.08
C GLU A 224 -6.14 15.07 -0.52
N SER A 225 -6.22 14.42 -1.69
CA SER A 225 -7.55 13.96 -2.18
C SER A 225 -7.58 12.68 -3.01
N GLN A 226 -6.51 11.89 -3.05
CA GLN A 226 -6.61 10.53 -3.60
C GLN A 226 -7.05 9.60 -2.48
N ILE A 227 -8.06 8.78 -2.75
CA ILE A 227 -8.52 7.70 -1.85
C ILE A 227 -8.42 6.38 -2.60
N THR A 228 -8.32 5.25 -1.90
CA THR A 228 -8.19 3.95 -2.57
C THR A 228 -9.53 3.50 -3.19
N ASP A 229 -9.46 2.56 -4.13
CA ASP A 229 -10.66 2.01 -4.76
C ASP A 229 -11.57 1.30 -3.75
N ASN A 230 -11.00 0.65 -2.73
CA ASN A 230 -11.79 -0.01 -1.69
C ASN A 230 -12.44 0.99 -0.74
N GLU A 231 -11.71 1.99 -0.27
CA GLU A 231 -12.29 3.04 0.58
C GLU A 231 -13.47 3.70 -0.11
N LEU A 232 -13.36 3.91 -1.42
CA LEU A 232 -14.43 4.44 -2.26
C LEU A 232 -15.59 3.44 -2.36
N ALA A 233 -15.31 2.16 -2.65
CA ALA A 233 -16.33 1.10 -2.74
C ALA A 233 -17.07 0.88 -1.41
N ASP A 234 -16.37 0.89 -0.28
CA ASP A 234 -16.90 0.76 1.07
C ASP A 234 -17.77 1.95 1.44
N SER A 235 -17.33 3.16 1.11
CA SER A 235 -18.11 4.37 1.34
C SER A 235 -19.43 4.35 0.53
N PHE A 236 -19.39 3.92 -0.73
CA PHE A 236 -20.59 3.71 -1.54
C PHE A 236 -21.50 2.62 -0.96
N THR A 237 -20.91 1.51 -0.49
CA THR A 237 -21.63 0.40 0.15
C THR A 237 -22.28 0.83 1.46
N GLN A 238 -21.62 1.65 2.26
CA GLN A 238 -22.16 2.19 3.50
C GLN A 238 -23.38 3.07 3.22
N VAL A 239 -23.33 3.90 2.18
CA VAL A 239 -24.48 4.69 1.74
C VAL A 239 -25.62 3.78 1.29
N ALA A 240 -25.36 2.75 0.48
CA ALA A 240 -26.38 1.78 0.05
C ALA A 240 -27.05 1.07 1.23
N ASN A 241 -26.25 0.58 2.19
CA ASN A 241 -26.74 -0.08 3.40
C ASN A 241 -27.56 0.86 4.28
N ARG A 242 -27.11 2.10 4.47
CA ARG A 242 -27.85 3.10 5.24
C ARG A 242 -29.18 3.45 4.59
N ILE A 243 -29.25 3.51 3.26
CA ILE A 243 -30.52 3.70 2.53
C ILE A 243 -31.44 2.50 2.75
N ARG A 244 -30.91 1.27 2.65
CA ARG A 244 -31.66 0.04 2.91
C ARG A 244 -32.22 0.01 4.33
N GLU A 245 -31.38 0.20 5.34
CA GLU A 245 -31.75 0.20 6.75
C GLU A 245 -32.77 1.29 7.07
N TRP A 246 -32.55 2.51 6.57
CA TRP A 246 -33.49 3.62 6.74
C TRP A 246 -34.85 3.28 6.13
N THR A 247 -34.86 2.69 4.94
CA THR A 247 -36.09 2.29 4.25
C THR A 247 -36.83 1.17 5.01
N VAL A 248 -36.09 0.15 5.48
CA VAL A 248 -36.64 -0.96 6.26
C VAL A 248 -37.22 -0.44 7.58
N SER A 249 -36.46 0.36 8.33
CA SER A 249 -36.86 0.88 9.64
C SER A 249 -38.16 1.69 9.57
N ASN A 250 -38.31 2.53 8.54
CA ASN A 250 -39.47 3.41 8.41
C ASN A 250 -40.66 2.78 7.66
N TYR A 251 -40.41 1.83 6.74
CA TYR A 251 -41.43 1.39 5.78
C TYR A 251 -41.63 -0.13 5.68
N ARG A 252 -40.98 -0.97 6.51
CA ARG A 252 -41.15 -2.45 6.49
C ARG A 252 -42.62 -2.90 6.50
N ARG A 253 -43.43 -2.27 7.36
CA ARG A 253 -44.86 -2.59 7.52
C ARG A 253 -45.79 -1.81 6.57
N SER A 254 -45.23 -0.94 5.72
CA SER A 254 -46.02 -0.16 4.77
C SER A 254 -46.61 -1.04 3.67
N LYS A 255 -47.70 -0.55 3.08
CA LYS A 255 -48.30 -1.10 1.86
C LYS A 255 -48.31 0.00 0.81
N PRO A 256 -47.65 -0.18 -0.35
CA PRO A 256 -47.63 0.83 -1.39
C PRO A 256 -49.05 1.02 -1.96
N ARG A 257 -49.43 2.26 -2.20
CA ARG A 257 -50.69 2.67 -2.83
C ARG A 257 -50.36 3.33 -4.16
N PHE A 258 -50.93 2.79 -5.23
CA PHE A 258 -50.72 3.30 -6.59
C PHE A 258 -51.91 4.07 -7.15
N ASP A 259 -52.98 4.21 -6.35
CA ASP A 259 -54.22 4.89 -6.70
C ASP A 259 -54.11 6.39 -6.39
N ASN A 260 -54.64 7.23 -7.31
CA ASN A 260 -54.73 8.69 -7.13
C ASN A 260 -53.39 9.40 -6.82
N ILE A 261 -52.29 8.96 -7.43
CA ILE A 261 -50.98 9.60 -7.33
C ILE A 261 -51.00 10.96 -8.06
N PRO A 262 -50.38 12.03 -7.50
CA PRO A 262 -50.21 13.30 -8.20
C PRO A 262 -49.38 13.17 -9.49
N LYS A 263 -49.64 14.04 -10.48
CA LYS A 263 -48.95 14.00 -11.78
C LYS A 263 -47.41 14.07 -11.68
N GLU A 264 -46.89 14.85 -10.74
CA GLU A 264 -45.44 14.99 -10.53
C GLU A 264 -44.82 13.68 -10.02
N SER A 265 -45.44 13.05 -9.03
CA SER A 265 -45.02 11.75 -8.50
C SER A 265 -45.14 10.64 -9.55
N HIS A 266 -46.15 10.70 -10.43
CA HIS A 266 -46.29 9.79 -11.57
C HIS A 266 -45.07 9.82 -12.51
N VAL A 267 -44.61 11.02 -12.85
CA VAL A 267 -43.42 11.18 -13.71
C VAL A 267 -42.18 10.63 -13.00
N ALA A 268 -41.98 10.96 -11.73
CA ALA A 268 -40.83 10.47 -10.96
C ALA A 268 -40.79 8.93 -10.87
N PHE A 269 -41.92 8.28 -10.60
CA PHE A 269 -41.99 6.81 -10.54
C PHE A 269 -41.82 6.17 -11.91
N GLY A 270 -42.40 6.75 -12.96
CA GLY A 270 -42.25 6.29 -14.33
C GLY A 270 -40.81 6.32 -14.81
N THR A 271 -40.04 7.35 -14.44
CA THR A 271 -38.60 7.43 -14.75
C THR A 271 -37.80 6.29 -14.12
N ILE A 272 -38.19 5.80 -12.94
CA ILE A 272 -37.47 4.70 -12.25
C ILE A 272 -37.92 3.35 -12.80
N CYS A 273 -39.23 3.16 -12.95
CA CYS A 273 -39.84 1.95 -13.47
C CYS A 273 -41.09 2.34 -14.28
N PRO A 274 -41.07 2.28 -15.62
CA PRO A 274 -42.19 2.73 -16.45
C PRO A 274 -43.51 2.02 -16.11
N ARG A 275 -43.42 0.74 -15.75
CA ARG A 275 -44.56 -0.14 -15.40
C ARG A 275 -44.69 -0.38 -13.89
N TYR A 276 -44.32 0.61 -13.07
CA TYR A 276 -44.30 0.49 -11.61
C TYR A 276 -45.64 0.05 -10.98
N ARG A 277 -46.79 0.32 -11.62
CA ARG A 277 -48.11 -0.11 -11.12
C ARG A 277 -48.35 -1.61 -11.23
N THR A 278 -47.76 -2.27 -12.23
CA THR A 278 -47.95 -3.72 -12.48
C THR A 278 -46.77 -4.54 -11.97
N ASP A 279 -45.56 -4.00 -12.05
CA ASP A 279 -44.35 -4.80 -11.91
C ASP A 279 -43.85 -4.85 -10.46
N ILE A 280 -44.22 -3.87 -9.65
CA ILE A 280 -43.82 -3.80 -8.24
C ILE A 280 -44.75 -4.67 -7.41
N LYS A 281 -44.25 -5.85 -7.04
CA LYS A 281 -44.91 -6.76 -6.12
C LYS A 281 -44.64 -6.36 -4.66
N THR A 282 -45.36 -6.99 -3.74
CA THR A 282 -45.17 -6.77 -2.29
C THR A 282 -43.74 -7.09 -1.82
N THR A 283 -43.07 -8.03 -2.51
CA THR A 283 -41.66 -8.40 -2.30
C THR A 283 -40.70 -7.27 -2.66
N ASP A 284 -41.01 -6.51 -3.72
CA ASP A 284 -40.11 -5.52 -4.32
C ASP A 284 -40.31 -4.12 -3.73
N LYS A 285 -41.32 -3.93 -2.88
CA LYS A 285 -41.72 -2.61 -2.35
C LYS A 285 -40.57 -1.87 -1.65
N LEU A 286 -39.74 -2.56 -0.86
CA LEU A 286 -38.65 -1.93 -0.12
C LEU A 286 -37.50 -1.57 -1.05
N THR A 287 -37.24 -2.40 -2.06
CA THR A 287 -36.24 -2.15 -3.09
C THR A 287 -36.65 -0.96 -3.96
N PHE A 288 -37.95 -0.82 -4.25
CA PHE A 288 -38.46 0.34 -4.97
C PHE A 288 -38.34 1.65 -4.17
N TYR A 289 -38.60 1.62 -2.87
CA TYR A 289 -38.36 2.80 -2.02
C TYR A 289 -36.86 3.17 -1.97
N GLN A 290 -35.97 2.18 -1.97
CA GLN A 290 -34.52 2.42 -2.09
C GLN A 290 -34.20 3.08 -3.44
N ALA A 291 -34.77 2.60 -4.54
CA ALA A 291 -34.59 3.18 -5.87
C ALA A 291 -35.04 4.66 -5.95
N ILE A 292 -36.12 5.04 -5.26
CA ILE A 292 -36.58 6.45 -5.17
C ILE A 292 -35.55 7.33 -4.47
N VAL A 293 -34.96 6.83 -3.38
CA VAL A 293 -33.89 7.54 -2.67
C VAL A 293 -32.65 7.64 -3.57
N SER A 294 -32.25 6.54 -4.20
CA SER A 294 -31.09 6.46 -5.09
C SER A 294 -31.22 7.35 -6.32
N ASP A 295 -32.39 7.44 -6.95
CA ASP A 295 -32.61 8.35 -8.09
C ASP A 295 -32.43 9.81 -7.70
N SER A 296 -32.91 10.20 -6.51
CA SER A 296 -32.70 11.56 -5.98
C SER A 296 -31.24 11.79 -5.58
N LEU A 297 -30.55 10.75 -5.10
CA LEU A 297 -29.14 10.78 -4.75
C LEU A 297 -28.24 10.90 -5.98
N MET A 298 -28.63 10.33 -7.11
CA MET A 298 -27.93 10.52 -8.39
C MET A 298 -27.92 11.99 -8.84
N LYS A 299 -28.92 12.81 -8.48
CA LYS A 299 -28.86 14.27 -8.72
C LYS A 299 -27.68 14.93 -7.99
N VAL A 300 -27.25 14.34 -6.88
CA VAL A 300 -26.05 14.77 -6.14
C VAL A 300 -24.80 14.25 -6.85
N LEU A 301 -24.74 12.94 -7.11
CA LEU A 301 -23.56 12.27 -7.66
C LEU A 301 -23.21 12.67 -9.10
N ASP A 302 -24.20 12.93 -9.95
CA ASP A 302 -24.02 13.36 -11.35
C ASP A 302 -23.60 14.83 -11.49
N SER A 303 -23.44 15.56 -10.37
CA SER A 303 -23.01 16.95 -10.41
C SER A 303 -21.58 17.04 -10.96
N PRO A 304 -21.33 17.73 -12.09
CA PRO A 304 -20.08 17.62 -12.85
C PRO A 304 -18.89 18.38 -12.24
N VAL A 305 -19.10 19.21 -11.22
CA VAL A 305 -18.08 20.12 -10.70
C VAL A 305 -18.08 20.15 -9.18
N MET A 306 -19.14 20.68 -8.57
CA MET A 306 -19.34 20.72 -7.14
C MET A 306 -20.84 20.76 -6.91
N PHE A 307 -21.35 19.90 -6.04
CA PHE A 307 -22.75 19.97 -5.65
C PHE A 307 -23.04 21.29 -4.90
N GLY A 308 -24.11 21.99 -5.29
CA GLY A 308 -24.48 23.30 -4.74
C GLY A 308 -24.08 24.51 -5.61
N LEU A 309 -23.35 24.30 -6.71
CA LEU A 309 -23.05 25.39 -7.65
C LEU A 309 -24.32 25.79 -8.43
N PRO A 310 -24.69 27.08 -8.47
CA PRO A 310 -25.93 27.50 -9.12
C PRO A 310 -25.86 27.33 -10.64
N SER A 311 -26.94 26.83 -11.24
CA SER A 311 -27.07 26.61 -12.69
C SER A 311 -27.30 27.91 -13.48
N THR A 312 -27.57 29.02 -12.79
CA THR A 312 -27.83 30.33 -13.35
C THR A 312 -27.01 31.40 -12.64
N GLY A 313 -26.52 32.41 -13.38
CA GLY A 313 -25.76 33.52 -12.82
C GLY A 313 -24.26 33.47 -13.15
N PRO A 314 -23.45 34.38 -12.56
CA PRO A 314 -22.04 34.54 -12.93
C PRO A 314 -21.18 33.29 -12.68
N LEU A 315 -21.51 32.50 -11.66
CA LEU A 315 -20.79 31.27 -11.30
C LEU A 315 -21.11 30.09 -12.22
N ALA A 316 -22.25 30.14 -12.94
CA ALA A 316 -22.59 29.12 -13.94
C ALA A 316 -21.59 29.11 -15.10
N ALA A 317 -20.93 30.24 -15.39
CA ALA A 317 -19.89 30.35 -16.41
C ALA A 317 -18.61 29.55 -16.07
N ILE A 318 -18.43 29.13 -14.81
CA ILE A 318 -17.27 28.34 -14.36
C ILE A 318 -17.49 26.84 -14.65
N VAL A 319 -18.74 26.39 -14.78
CA VAL A 319 -19.09 24.97 -15.00
C VAL A 319 -18.40 24.35 -16.22
N PRO A 320 -18.37 24.98 -17.41
CA PRO A 320 -17.70 24.40 -18.57
C PRO A 320 -16.19 24.30 -18.41
N LEU A 321 -15.57 25.28 -17.73
CA LEU A 321 -14.13 25.33 -17.49
C LEU A 321 -13.70 24.28 -16.45
N ALA A 322 -14.49 24.12 -15.40
CA ALA A 322 -14.22 23.19 -14.31
C ALA A 322 -14.29 21.72 -14.76
N LYS A 323 -15.10 21.40 -15.78
CA LYS A 323 -15.12 20.06 -16.40
C LYS A 323 -13.78 19.64 -17.01
N GLN A 324 -12.93 20.59 -17.39
CA GLN A 324 -11.62 20.31 -18.00
C GLN A 324 -10.46 20.37 -16.99
N ILE A 325 -10.64 21.02 -15.83
CA ILE A 325 -9.55 21.33 -14.90
C ILE A 325 -9.96 20.98 -13.46
N ARG A 326 -9.47 19.84 -12.95
CA ARG A 326 -9.70 19.38 -11.56
C ARG A 326 -9.29 20.39 -10.48
N ALA A 327 -8.24 21.18 -10.74
CA ALA A 327 -7.78 22.23 -9.83
C ALA A 327 -8.85 23.33 -9.58
N THR A 328 -9.88 23.42 -10.42
CA THR A 328 -10.98 24.39 -10.25
C THR A 328 -11.81 24.12 -9.00
N VAL A 329 -12.00 22.86 -8.61
CA VAL A 329 -12.76 22.51 -7.39
C VAL A 329 -12.01 23.00 -6.15
N GLN A 330 -10.71 22.70 -6.05
CA GLN A 330 -9.86 23.15 -4.94
C GLN A 330 -9.72 24.68 -4.90
N ALA A 331 -9.69 25.33 -6.06
CA ALA A 331 -9.67 26.79 -6.15
C ALA A 331 -10.98 27.43 -5.67
N LEU A 332 -12.12 26.82 -5.99
CA LEU A 332 -13.44 27.26 -5.51
C LEU A 332 -13.58 27.10 -3.99
N GLU A 333 -13.08 25.99 -3.42
CA GLU A 333 -13.08 25.75 -1.97
C GLU A 333 -12.28 26.77 -1.17
N ARG A 334 -11.20 27.29 -1.75
CA ARG A 334 -10.36 28.32 -1.13
C ARG A 334 -10.80 29.74 -1.43
N SER A 335 -11.85 29.90 -2.24
CA SER A 335 -12.37 31.21 -2.64
C SER A 335 -13.33 31.78 -1.59
N THR A 336 -13.50 33.10 -1.58
CA THR A 336 -14.50 33.78 -0.76
C THR A 336 -15.95 33.41 -1.12
N VAL A 337 -16.15 32.81 -2.29
CA VAL A 337 -17.46 32.37 -2.82
C VAL A 337 -17.91 31.04 -2.20
N TYR A 338 -17.00 30.30 -1.55
CA TYR A 338 -17.32 28.99 -0.95
C TYR A 338 -18.45 29.06 0.09
N VAL A 339 -18.55 30.15 0.85
CA VAL A 339 -19.60 30.35 1.86
C VAL A 339 -21.00 30.40 1.21
N ASP A 340 -21.11 31.07 0.07
CA ASP A 340 -22.38 31.17 -0.67
C ASP A 340 -22.76 29.84 -1.31
N ILE A 341 -21.77 29.10 -1.85
CA ILE A 341 -21.97 27.76 -2.39
C ILE A 341 -22.47 26.81 -1.29
N GLU A 342 -21.90 26.90 -0.09
CA GLU A 342 -22.26 26.01 1.01
C GLU A 342 -23.67 26.27 1.55
N LYS A 343 -24.12 27.53 1.51
CA LYS A 343 -25.49 27.91 1.82
C LYS A 343 -26.47 27.37 0.78
N GLU A 344 -26.15 27.48 -0.51
CA GLU A 344 -26.99 26.92 -1.58
C GLU A 344 -27.02 25.39 -1.51
N LYS A 345 -25.89 24.77 -1.19
CA LYS A 345 -25.78 23.32 -0.96
C LYS A 345 -26.77 22.82 0.08
N GLU A 346 -26.81 23.46 1.25
CA GLU A 346 -27.75 23.11 2.31
C GLU A 346 -29.21 23.34 1.89
N ALA A 347 -29.49 24.38 1.09
CA ALA A 347 -30.83 24.64 0.56
C ALA A 347 -31.29 23.58 -0.45
N VAL A 348 -30.40 23.14 -1.36
CA VAL A 348 -30.68 22.05 -2.30
C VAL A 348 -30.87 20.72 -1.56
N LEU A 349 -30.01 20.39 -0.58
CA LEU A 349 -30.18 19.18 0.24
C LEU A 349 -31.52 19.14 0.98
N HIS A 350 -31.93 20.29 1.53
CA HIS A 350 -33.23 20.39 2.20
C HIS A 350 -34.40 20.16 1.22
N ARG A 351 -34.32 20.72 0.00
CA ARG A 351 -35.31 20.48 -1.07
C ARG A 351 -35.37 19.00 -1.47
N LEU A 352 -34.22 18.37 -1.74
CA LEU A 352 -34.15 16.95 -2.10
C LEU A 352 -34.71 16.02 -1.01
N CYS A 353 -34.37 16.30 0.26
CA CYS A 353 -34.94 15.56 1.38
C CYS A 353 -36.47 15.68 1.40
N GLY A 354 -37.00 16.90 1.21
CA GLY A 354 -38.43 17.15 1.10
C GLY A 354 -39.10 16.41 -0.06
N GLU A 355 -38.48 16.40 -1.24
CA GLU A 355 -38.94 15.67 -2.43
C GLU A 355 -39.05 14.17 -2.16
N ILE A 356 -37.98 13.55 -1.62
CA ILE A 356 -37.98 12.11 -1.27
C ILE A 356 -39.10 11.80 -0.27
N CYS A 357 -39.24 12.62 0.77
CA CYS A 357 -40.29 12.45 1.77
C CYS A 357 -41.69 12.56 1.15
N HIS A 358 -41.89 13.52 0.25
CA HIS A 358 -43.16 13.71 -0.45
C HIS A 358 -43.50 12.54 -1.37
N LEU A 359 -42.53 12.02 -2.13
CA LEU A 359 -42.71 10.85 -2.99
C LEU A 359 -43.07 9.60 -2.18
N LEU A 360 -42.34 9.33 -1.09
CA LEU A 360 -42.62 8.18 -0.22
C LEU A 360 -43.94 8.34 0.56
N PHE A 361 -44.28 9.55 0.98
CA PHE A 361 -45.58 9.85 1.59
C PHE A 361 -46.73 9.60 0.62
N THR A 362 -46.57 9.99 -0.64
CA THR A 362 -47.57 9.75 -1.69
C THR A 362 -47.85 8.25 -1.85
N LEU A 363 -46.82 7.40 -1.80
CA LEU A 363 -46.96 5.95 -1.94
C LEU A 363 -47.46 5.25 -0.67
N THR A 364 -47.08 5.73 0.51
CA THR A 364 -47.30 4.97 1.76
C THR A 364 -48.31 5.61 2.70
N SER A 365 -48.61 6.90 2.51
CA SER A 365 -49.33 7.76 3.46
C SER A 365 -48.70 7.81 4.86
N ILE A 366 -47.41 7.49 4.97
CA ILE A 366 -46.66 7.50 6.24
C ILE A 366 -45.87 8.80 6.33
N THR A 367 -46.16 9.59 7.36
CA THR A 367 -45.33 10.75 7.71
C THR A 367 -44.12 10.28 8.52
N ILE A 368 -42.92 10.55 8.03
CA ILE A 368 -41.69 10.21 8.76
C ILE A 368 -41.38 11.21 9.88
N THR A 369 -40.68 10.74 10.91
CA THR A 369 -40.28 11.56 12.06
C THR A 369 -39.19 12.56 11.69
N THR A 370 -39.02 13.61 12.50
CA THR A 370 -37.92 14.57 12.36
C THR A 370 -36.55 13.90 12.48
N THR A 371 -36.43 12.86 13.32
CA THR A 371 -35.22 12.03 13.44
C THR A 371 -34.93 11.27 12.14
N ALA A 372 -35.94 10.67 11.52
CA ALA A 372 -35.79 9.98 10.24
C ALA A 372 -35.44 10.94 9.09
N GLN A 373 -36.01 12.15 9.07
CA GLN A 373 -35.64 13.21 8.12
C GLN A 373 -34.18 13.64 8.30
N SER A 374 -33.73 13.78 9.55
CA SER A 374 -32.35 14.13 9.86
C SER A 374 -31.38 13.03 9.43
N ALA A 375 -31.75 11.75 9.62
CA ALA A 375 -30.97 10.61 9.14
C ALA A 375 -30.88 10.57 7.60
N LEU A 376 -31.97 10.83 6.89
CA LEU A 376 -31.97 10.93 5.42
C LEU A 376 -31.09 12.10 4.94
N LYS A 377 -31.18 13.26 5.61
CA LYS A 377 -30.33 14.41 5.30
C LYS A 377 -28.84 14.08 5.51
N SER A 378 -28.50 13.30 6.54
CA SER A 378 -27.14 12.81 6.75
C SER A 378 -26.68 11.91 5.61
N ILE A 379 -27.50 10.95 5.16
CA ILE A 379 -27.15 10.09 4.02
C ILE A 379 -26.86 10.92 2.76
N LEU A 380 -27.69 11.94 2.48
CA LEU A 380 -27.45 12.83 1.34
C LEU A 380 -26.17 13.67 1.50
N LYS A 381 -25.78 14.05 2.71
CA LYS A 381 -24.49 14.73 2.97
C LYS A 381 -23.30 13.82 2.72
N ASP A 382 -23.42 12.54 3.07
CA ASP A 382 -22.36 11.57 2.80
C ASP A 382 -22.19 11.37 1.28
N ALA A 383 -23.29 11.35 0.52
CA ALA A 383 -23.26 11.32 -0.94
C ALA A 383 -22.61 12.58 -1.56
N VAL A 384 -22.81 13.76 -0.96
CA VAL A 384 -22.08 14.99 -1.36
C VAL A 384 -20.58 14.83 -1.12
N GLY A 385 -20.19 14.24 0.01
CA GLY A 385 -18.79 13.92 0.29
C GLY A 385 -18.20 12.99 -0.77
N LEU A 386 -18.92 11.92 -1.12
CA LEU A 386 -18.54 10.97 -2.17
C LEU A 386 -18.40 11.63 -3.55
N GLN A 387 -19.34 12.49 -3.94
CA GLN A 387 -19.27 13.22 -5.21
C GLN A 387 -18.00 14.08 -5.29
N ARG A 388 -17.69 14.80 -4.22
CA ARG A 388 -16.46 15.58 -4.12
C ARG A 388 -15.23 14.69 -4.29
N THR A 389 -15.22 13.55 -3.60
CA THR A 389 -14.11 12.60 -3.63
C THR A 389 -13.89 12.02 -5.03
N LEU A 390 -14.96 11.64 -5.73
CA LEU A 390 -14.90 11.12 -7.11
C LEU A 390 -14.27 12.12 -8.09
N ILE A 391 -14.64 13.41 -7.99
CA ILE A 391 -14.13 14.45 -8.90
C ILE A 391 -12.65 14.73 -8.67
N LEU A 392 -12.19 14.58 -7.43
CA LEU A 392 -10.80 14.82 -7.07
C LEU A 392 -9.89 13.61 -7.36
N GLN A 393 -10.45 12.41 -7.57
CA GLN A 393 -9.65 11.25 -7.97
C GLN A 393 -8.96 11.46 -9.31
N ARG A 394 -7.80 10.84 -9.49
CA ARG A 394 -7.03 10.82 -10.75
C ARG A 394 -7.62 9.87 -11.77
N ALA A 395 -8.03 8.68 -11.33
CA ALA A 395 -8.77 7.73 -12.15
C ALA A 395 -10.15 8.28 -12.53
N ARG A 396 -10.70 7.84 -13.67
CA ARG A 396 -12.04 8.23 -14.10
C ARG A 396 -13.03 7.22 -13.55
N TYR A 397 -14.03 7.67 -12.82
CA TYR A 397 -15.12 6.83 -12.33
C TYR A 397 -16.41 7.15 -13.06
N GLU A 398 -17.21 6.12 -13.29
CA GLU A 398 -18.55 6.21 -13.86
C GLU A 398 -19.54 5.50 -12.95
N LEU A 399 -20.68 6.15 -12.73
CA LEU A 399 -21.79 5.60 -11.97
C LEU A 399 -22.84 5.07 -12.93
N LEU A 400 -23.11 3.77 -12.85
CA LEU A 400 -24.11 3.11 -13.66
C LEU A 400 -25.43 3.10 -12.91
N PHE A 401 -26.36 4.00 -13.28
CA PHE A 401 -27.71 4.03 -12.75
C PHE A 401 -28.73 4.01 -13.89
N PHE A 402 -29.47 2.90 -13.98
CA PHE A 402 -30.39 2.67 -15.09
C PHE A 402 -31.76 3.29 -14.82
N ARG A 403 -32.26 4.07 -15.78
CA ARG A 403 -33.56 4.77 -15.74
C ARG A 403 -34.37 4.50 -17.01
N ASN A 404 -35.69 4.66 -16.90
CA ASN A 404 -36.64 4.78 -18.00
C ASN A 404 -36.50 3.70 -19.08
N GLN A 405 -36.47 2.44 -18.65
CA GLN A 405 -36.30 1.29 -19.52
C GLN A 405 -37.66 0.86 -20.10
N ASP A 406 -38.08 1.51 -21.18
CA ASP A 406 -39.24 1.08 -21.96
C ASP A 406 -38.91 -0.15 -22.86
N GLU A 407 -37.61 -0.44 -23.07
CA GLU A 407 -37.11 -1.60 -23.79
C GLU A 407 -36.57 -2.67 -22.82
N VAL A 408 -36.76 -3.95 -23.15
CA VAL A 408 -36.29 -5.09 -22.37
C VAL A 408 -34.75 -5.08 -22.40
N MET A 409 -34.13 -4.60 -21.33
CA MET A 409 -32.68 -4.69 -21.13
C MET A 409 -32.36 -6.05 -20.52
N GLU A 410 -31.48 -6.79 -21.19
CA GLU A 410 -30.89 -8.01 -20.66
C GLU A 410 -30.10 -7.69 -19.38
N PHE A 411 -30.30 -8.49 -18.34
CA PHE A 411 -29.55 -8.35 -17.10
C PHE A 411 -28.07 -8.67 -17.36
N ASP A 412 -27.19 -7.69 -17.17
CA ASP A 412 -25.75 -7.87 -17.33
C ASP A 412 -25.14 -8.44 -16.04
N ASP A 413 -24.96 -9.76 -16.01
CA ASP A 413 -24.31 -10.47 -14.91
C ASP A 413 -22.91 -9.93 -14.58
N TYR A 414 -22.24 -9.23 -15.51
CA TYR A 414 -20.94 -8.64 -15.26
C TYR A 414 -20.99 -7.37 -14.41
N THR A 415 -22.01 -6.53 -14.56
CA THR A 415 -22.11 -5.21 -13.87
C THR A 415 -23.24 -5.09 -12.86
N MET A 416 -24.20 -6.03 -12.83
CA MET A 416 -25.43 -5.92 -12.05
C MET A 416 -25.58 -6.99 -10.97
N GLU A 417 -26.34 -6.67 -9.92
CA GLU A 417 -26.72 -7.58 -8.84
C GLU A 417 -28.24 -7.73 -8.79
N ALA A 418 -28.73 -8.97 -8.98
CA ALA A 418 -30.14 -9.30 -8.79
C ALA A 418 -30.50 -9.18 -7.31
N ILE A 419 -31.64 -8.53 -7.03
CA ILE A 419 -32.16 -8.31 -5.68
C ILE A 419 -33.56 -8.93 -5.61
N ASN A 420 -33.78 -9.83 -4.65
CA ASN A 420 -35.03 -10.56 -4.42
C ASN A 420 -35.39 -11.63 -5.47
N ASP A 421 -34.45 -12.08 -6.31
CA ASP A 421 -34.66 -13.29 -7.12
C ASP A 421 -34.51 -14.54 -6.24
N PRO A 422 -35.43 -15.54 -6.32
CA PRO A 422 -35.17 -16.86 -5.75
C PRO A 422 -33.91 -17.45 -6.38
N ASP A 423 -33.11 -18.08 -5.54
CA ASP A 423 -31.89 -18.78 -5.91
C ASP A 423 -32.18 -19.76 -7.07
N PRO A 424 -31.49 -19.66 -8.23
CA PRO A 424 -31.71 -20.58 -9.36
C PRO A 424 -31.35 -22.04 -9.01
N SER A 425 -30.73 -22.32 -7.86
CA SER A 425 -30.49 -23.67 -7.36
C SER A 425 -31.71 -24.36 -6.73
N ALA A 426 -32.86 -23.67 -6.59
CA ALA A 426 -34.02 -24.25 -5.91
C ALA A 426 -34.91 -25.13 -6.80
N ASP A 427 -34.83 -25.01 -8.12
CA ASP A 427 -35.67 -25.77 -9.07
C ASP A 427 -34.81 -26.28 -10.25
N GLU A 428 -34.01 -27.32 -10.03
CA GLU A 428 -33.16 -27.99 -11.06
C GLU A 428 -33.96 -28.71 -12.19
N ASP A 429 -35.29 -28.60 -12.22
CA ASP A 429 -36.17 -29.34 -13.15
C ASP A 429 -36.90 -28.45 -14.18
N SER A 430 -36.55 -27.15 -14.33
CA SER A 430 -37.11 -26.33 -15.40
C SER A 430 -36.06 -25.84 -16.40
N ASP A 431 -35.99 -26.48 -17.56
CA ASP A 431 -35.38 -25.99 -18.82
C ASP A 431 -36.13 -24.74 -19.36
N MET A 432 -36.35 -23.74 -18.51
CA MET A 432 -36.83 -22.44 -18.94
C MET A 432 -35.66 -21.48 -18.71
N ASP A 433 -35.01 -21.07 -19.81
CA ASP A 433 -34.21 -19.85 -19.83
C ASP A 433 -35.05 -18.76 -19.16
N MET A 434 -34.76 -18.47 -17.88
CA MET A 434 -35.40 -17.37 -17.20
C MET A 434 -34.80 -16.13 -17.85
N ASP A 435 -35.53 -15.52 -18.79
CA ASP A 435 -35.25 -14.19 -19.29
C ASP A 435 -35.24 -13.25 -18.06
N HIS A 436 -34.06 -13.03 -17.46
CA HIS A 436 -33.88 -12.12 -16.33
C HIS A 436 -33.97 -10.70 -16.88
N THR A 437 -35.19 -10.22 -17.07
CA THR A 437 -35.42 -8.85 -17.54
C THR A 437 -35.19 -7.88 -16.37
N LEU A 438 -34.30 -6.89 -16.55
CA LEU A 438 -34.07 -5.86 -15.55
C LEU A 438 -35.37 -5.04 -15.33
N LYS A 439 -35.87 -4.99 -14.09
CA LYS A 439 -37.07 -4.20 -13.76
C LYS A 439 -36.77 -2.74 -13.46
N PHE A 440 -35.81 -2.51 -12.55
CA PHE A 440 -35.35 -1.19 -12.14
C PHE A 440 -34.06 -1.30 -11.31
N CYS A 441 -33.28 -0.22 -11.25
CA CYS A 441 -32.03 -0.15 -10.48
C CYS A 441 -32.29 0.34 -9.04
N ALA A 442 -31.85 -0.42 -8.04
CA ALA A 442 -32.03 -0.07 -6.62
C ALA A 442 -30.96 0.92 -6.11
N PHE A 443 -29.72 0.79 -6.59
CA PHE A 443 -28.57 1.61 -6.21
C PHE A 443 -27.54 1.61 -7.36
N PRO A 444 -26.82 2.71 -7.63
CA PRO A 444 -25.85 2.78 -8.72
C PRO A 444 -24.67 1.83 -8.56
N GLY A 445 -24.21 1.25 -9.68
CA GLY A 445 -22.92 0.57 -9.76
C GLY A 445 -21.77 1.57 -9.95
N LEU A 446 -20.55 1.20 -9.55
CA LEU A 446 -19.35 2.03 -9.65
C LEU A 446 -18.32 1.33 -10.52
N VAL A 447 -17.93 1.98 -11.62
CA VAL A 447 -16.92 1.48 -12.56
C VAL A 447 -15.76 2.46 -12.61
N LYS A 448 -14.54 1.94 -12.54
CA LYS A 448 -13.29 2.67 -12.70
C LYS A 448 -12.71 2.44 -14.09
N TYR A 449 -12.19 3.50 -14.69
CA TYR A 449 -11.38 3.49 -15.89
C TYR A 449 -9.96 3.98 -15.59
N GLY A 450 -8.97 3.21 -16.05
CA GLY A 450 -7.55 3.45 -15.78
C GLY A 450 -7.05 2.95 -14.43
N ASP A 451 -5.74 3.03 -14.22
CA ASP A 451 -5.11 2.79 -12.92
C ASP A 451 -5.38 3.95 -11.94
N GLU A 452 -4.89 3.84 -10.70
CA GLU A 452 -5.05 4.88 -9.67
C GLU A 452 -4.47 6.24 -10.07
N GLN A 453 -3.54 6.28 -11.00
CA GLN A 453 -2.95 7.50 -11.52
C GLN A 453 -3.69 8.03 -12.76
N GLY A 454 -4.74 7.33 -13.22
CA GLY A 454 -5.52 7.66 -14.41
C GLY A 454 -4.81 7.32 -15.72
N GLN A 455 -3.80 6.44 -15.69
CA GLN A 455 -3.12 5.90 -16.86
C GLN A 455 -3.88 4.65 -17.36
N TYR A 456 -3.63 4.23 -18.61
CA TYR A 456 -4.29 3.07 -19.23
C TYR A 456 -5.83 3.15 -19.26
N PRO A 457 -6.42 4.13 -19.96
CA PRO A 457 -7.86 4.37 -19.95
C PRO A 457 -8.71 3.19 -20.46
N ASP A 458 -8.09 2.23 -21.13
CA ASP A 458 -8.72 0.99 -21.62
C ASP A 458 -8.96 -0.04 -20.50
N MET A 459 -8.31 0.11 -19.34
CA MET A 459 -8.52 -0.74 -18.17
C MET A 459 -9.85 -0.39 -17.50
N ARG A 460 -10.74 -1.38 -17.32
CA ARG A 460 -12.09 -1.20 -16.74
C ARG A 460 -12.30 -2.14 -15.55
N ASN A 461 -12.53 -1.59 -14.36
CA ASN A 461 -12.77 -2.36 -13.13
C ASN A 461 -14.15 -2.03 -12.54
N VAL A 462 -14.93 -3.05 -12.15
CA VAL A 462 -16.23 -2.89 -11.49
C VAL A 462 -16.07 -3.04 -9.98
N LEU A 463 -16.20 -1.96 -9.20
CA LEU A 463 -15.81 -1.93 -7.79
C LEU A 463 -16.89 -2.40 -6.81
N LEU A 464 -18.18 -2.16 -7.11
CA LEU A 464 -19.28 -2.52 -6.20
C LEU A 464 -19.75 -4.00 -6.29
N LYS A 465 -19.14 -4.82 -7.17
CA LYS A 465 -19.52 -6.23 -7.38
C LYS A 465 -18.71 -7.26 -6.55
N ALA A 466 -17.53 -6.89 -6.08
CA ALA A 466 -16.61 -7.82 -5.40
C ALA A 466 -17.25 -8.55 -4.19
N ARG A 467 -18.19 -7.90 -3.49
CA ARG A 467 -18.90 -8.48 -2.34
C ARG A 467 -19.87 -9.62 -2.72
N LYS A 468 -20.56 -9.53 -3.86
CA LYS A 468 -21.45 -10.61 -4.36
C LYS A 468 -20.63 -11.79 -4.87
N GLN A 469 -19.48 -11.52 -5.50
CA GLN A 469 -18.56 -12.58 -5.93
C GLN A 469 -18.01 -13.35 -4.74
N ASN A 470 -17.61 -12.66 -3.66
CA ASN A 470 -17.18 -13.32 -2.42
C ASN A 470 -18.30 -14.17 -1.81
N GLN A 471 -19.54 -13.65 -1.74
CA GLN A 471 -20.68 -14.41 -1.25
C GLN A 471 -20.96 -15.66 -2.10
N ALA A 472 -20.94 -15.52 -3.43
CA ALA A 472 -21.12 -16.64 -4.36
C ALA A 472 -20.01 -17.70 -4.18
N ILE A 473 -18.76 -17.27 -3.93
CA ILE A 473 -17.66 -18.18 -3.62
C ILE A 473 -17.89 -18.88 -2.27
N GLU A 474 -18.34 -18.15 -1.24
CA GLU A 474 -18.67 -18.74 0.08
C GLU A 474 -19.80 -19.78 -0.03
N ASP A 475 -20.83 -19.50 -0.82
CA ASP A 475 -21.93 -20.44 -1.06
C ASP A 475 -21.47 -21.70 -1.81
N VAL A 476 -20.59 -21.53 -2.82
CA VAL A 476 -19.93 -22.64 -3.52
C VAL A 476 -19.07 -23.46 -2.56
N ILE A 477 -18.29 -22.82 -1.68
CA ILE A 477 -17.45 -23.51 -0.70
C ILE A 477 -18.32 -24.27 0.31
N ALA A 478 -19.47 -23.70 0.71
CA ALA A 478 -20.40 -24.33 1.63
C ALA A 478 -21.12 -25.56 1.03
N THR A 479 -21.36 -25.55 -0.28
CA THR A 479 -22.11 -26.60 -1.01
C THR A 479 -21.21 -27.66 -1.63
N THR A 480 -19.98 -27.31 -1.99
CA THR A 480 -19.05 -28.18 -2.73
C THR A 480 -18.00 -28.75 -1.79
N GLN A 481 -17.91 -30.08 -1.69
CA GLN A 481 -16.98 -30.75 -0.78
C GLN A 481 -15.57 -30.95 -1.37
N ASN A 482 -15.45 -30.91 -2.71
CA ASN A 482 -14.21 -31.13 -3.43
C ASN A 482 -13.47 -29.81 -3.71
N GLU A 483 -12.27 -29.64 -3.15
CA GLU A 483 -11.43 -28.45 -3.37
C GLU A 483 -11.14 -28.18 -4.86
N GLY A 484 -11.02 -29.23 -5.67
CA GLY A 484 -10.79 -29.07 -7.11
C GLY A 484 -11.98 -28.45 -7.85
N GLU A 485 -13.21 -28.77 -7.43
CA GLU A 485 -14.45 -28.20 -7.98
C GLU A 485 -14.71 -26.79 -7.45
N GLN A 486 -14.36 -26.54 -6.18
CA GLN A 486 -14.35 -25.18 -5.62
C GLN A 486 -13.44 -24.26 -6.45
N ILE A 487 -12.24 -24.74 -6.82
CA ILE A 487 -11.30 -23.98 -7.66
C ILE A 487 -11.87 -23.73 -9.06
N ASP A 488 -12.59 -24.69 -9.66
CA ASP A 488 -13.23 -24.50 -10.97
C ASP A 488 -14.29 -23.39 -10.91
N ALA A 489 -15.12 -23.40 -9.87
CA ALA A 489 -16.16 -22.40 -9.66
C ALA A 489 -15.57 -21.02 -9.29
N ILE A 490 -14.55 -20.96 -8.44
CA ILE A 490 -13.82 -19.73 -8.12
C ILE A 490 -13.21 -19.14 -9.39
N ALA A 491 -12.56 -19.96 -10.23
CA ALA A 491 -11.99 -19.51 -11.49
C ALA A 491 -13.04 -18.89 -12.41
N LYS A 492 -14.26 -19.45 -12.45
CA LYS A 492 -15.40 -18.88 -13.17
C LYS A 492 -15.85 -17.54 -12.58
N ILE A 493 -16.02 -17.46 -11.26
CA ILE A 493 -16.52 -16.26 -10.57
C ILE A 493 -15.52 -15.10 -10.64
N ARG A 494 -14.22 -15.38 -10.46
CA ARG A 494 -13.13 -14.40 -10.48
C ARG A 494 -12.62 -14.06 -11.88
N GLY A 495 -12.98 -14.86 -12.89
CA GLY A 495 -12.45 -14.70 -14.25
C GLY A 495 -10.97 -15.05 -14.36
N TRP A 496 -10.51 -16.07 -13.63
CA TRP A 496 -9.14 -16.56 -13.75
C TRP A 496 -8.86 -17.13 -15.14
N PHE A 497 -7.59 -17.12 -15.52
CA PHE A 497 -7.14 -17.83 -16.71
C PHE A 497 -7.35 -19.32 -16.53
N ARG A 498 -8.33 -19.87 -17.27
CA ARG A 498 -8.84 -21.24 -17.16
C ARG A 498 -9.07 -21.83 -18.56
N PRO A 499 -9.28 -23.14 -18.69
CA PRO A 499 -9.62 -23.78 -19.95
C PRO A 499 -10.92 -23.23 -20.52
N GLY A 500 -11.01 -23.18 -21.86
CA GLY A 500 -12.27 -22.97 -22.56
C GLY A 500 -13.30 -24.05 -22.21
N GLU A 501 -14.59 -23.73 -22.26
CA GLU A 501 -15.66 -24.71 -22.00
C GLU A 501 -15.65 -25.84 -23.06
N ASP A 502 -15.15 -25.55 -24.26
CA ASP A 502 -14.97 -26.45 -25.39
C ASP A 502 -13.51 -26.96 -25.53
N SER A 503 -12.70 -26.83 -24.48
CA SER A 503 -11.30 -27.28 -24.49
C SER A 503 -11.19 -28.77 -24.80
N ILE A 504 -10.43 -29.09 -25.85
CA ILE A 504 -10.08 -30.48 -26.20
C ILE A 504 -8.93 -31.02 -25.32
N PHE A 505 -8.15 -30.14 -24.70
CA PHE A 505 -6.97 -30.50 -23.92
C PHE A 505 -7.33 -30.81 -22.47
N TYR A 506 -8.22 -30.02 -21.85
CA TYR A 506 -8.54 -30.16 -20.44
C TYR A 506 -9.06 -31.56 -20.06
N PRO A 507 -10.05 -32.17 -20.77
CA PRO A 507 -10.52 -33.50 -20.44
C PRO A 507 -9.42 -34.56 -20.49
N THR A 508 -8.55 -34.50 -21.50
CA THR A 508 -7.42 -35.42 -21.66
C THR A 508 -6.43 -35.31 -20.50
N ILE A 509 -6.11 -34.09 -20.05
CA ILE A 509 -5.24 -33.84 -18.91
C ILE A 509 -5.88 -34.38 -17.62
N GLN A 510 -7.18 -34.14 -17.44
CA GLN A 510 -7.93 -34.65 -16.30
C GLN A 510 -7.99 -36.18 -16.26
N ASP A 511 -8.20 -36.83 -17.40
CA ASP A 511 -8.20 -38.29 -17.48
C ASP A 511 -6.81 -38.89 -17.17
N CYS A 512 -5.74 -38.21 -17.58
CA CYS A 512 -4.36 -38.61 -17.22
C CYS A 512 -4.08 -38.45 -15.72
N LEU A 513 -4.56 -37.35 -15.12
CA LEU A 513 -4.44 -37.11 -13.68
C LEU A 513 -5.23 -38.11 -12.85
N ASN A 514 -6.42 -38.50 -13.32
CA ASN A 514 -7.31 -39.45 -12.68
C ASN A 514 -7.03 -40.91 -13.05
N GLU A 515 -5.86 -41.23 -13.62
CA GLU A 515 -5.43 -42.60 -13.94
C GLU A 515 -6.33 -43.35 -14.95
N LYS A 516 -7.19 -42.65 -15.70
CA LYS A 516 -8.05 -43.29 -16.71
C LYS A 516 -7.29 -43.62 -17.99
N ILE A 517 -6.30 -42.80 -18.32
CA ILE A 517 -5.38 -43.01 -19.45
C ILE A 517 -3.95 -42.94 -18.95
N ASP A 518 -3.04 -43.66 -19.62
CA ASP A 518 -1.63 -43.61 -19.29
C ASP A 518 -0.94 -42.36 -19.90
N LYS A 519 0.28 -42.09 -19.43
CA LYS A 519 1.06 -40.93 -19.89
C LYS A 519 1.28 -40.91 -21.40
N ASN A 520 1.61 -42.06 -22.01
CA ASN A 520 1.94 -42.12 -23.43
C ASN A 520 0.69 -41.89 -24.27
N GLU A 521 -0.44 -42.45 -23.84
CA GLU A 521 -1.75 -42.21 -24.45
C GLU A 521 -2.15 -40.73 -24.34
N ALA A 522 -1.97 -40.10 -23.17
CA ALA A 522 -2.27 -38.69 -22.97
C ALA A 522 -1.42 -37.79 -23.89
N VAL A 523 -0.10 -38.00 -23.93
CA VAL A 523 0.81 -37.25 -24.81
C VAL A 523 0.43 -37.44 -26.27
N SER A 524 0.12 -38.67 -26.68
CA SER A 524 -0.33 -38.98 -28.04
C SER A 524 -1.59 -38.18 -28.39
N LYS A 525 -2.62 -38.19 -27.53
CA LYS A 525 -3.87 -37.44 -27.75
C LYS A 525 -3.64 -35.93 -27.82
N LEU A 526 -2.83 -35.37 -26.92
CA LEU A 526 -2.52 -33.93 -26.92
C LEU A 526 -1.73 -33.53 -28.17
N CYS A 527 -0.74 -34.32 -28.57
CA CYS A 527 0.11 -34.00 -29.71
C CYS A 527 -0.57 -34.29 -31.05
N SER A 528 -1.44 -35.29 -31.17
CA SER A 528 -2.04 -35.70 -32.45
C SER A 528 -2.79 -34.55 -33.15
N SER A 529 -3.66 -33.84 -32.43
CA SER A 529 -4.40 -32.71 -33.00
C SER A 529 -3.47 -31.56 -33.43
N ILE A 530 -2.40 -31.34 -32.67
CA ILE A 530 -1.39 -30.31 -32.96
C ILE A 530 -0.56 -30.73 -34.18
N ASP A 531 -0.08 -31.97 -34.23
CA ASP A 531 0.68 -32.56 -35.32
C ASP A 531 -0.10 -32.50 -36.64
N GLU A 532 -1.40 -32.82 -36.61
CA GLU A 532 -2.30 -32.74 -37.77
C GLU A 532 -2.38 -31.32 -38.33
N ASN A 533 -2.62 -30.33 -37.46
CA ASN A 533 -2.70 -28.93 -37.85
C ASN A 533 -1.36 -28.37 -38.34
N ILE A 534 -0.25 -28.75 -37.71
CA ILE A 534 1.11 -28.39 -38.15
C ILE A 534 1.40 -28.98 -39.54
N ASN A 535 1.09 -30.27 -39.76
CA ASN A 535 1.32 -30.93 -41.05
C ASN A 535 0.41 -30.36 -42.16
N ALA A 536 -0.77 -29.86 -41.80
CA ALA A 536 -1.68 -29.15 -42.71
C ALA A 536 -1.29 -27.67 -42.94
N ALA A 537 -0.21 -27.17 -42.32
CA ALA A 537 0.20 -25.77 -42.33
C ALA A 537 -0.88 -24.80 -41.81
N LYS A 538 -1.69 -25.24 -40.84
CA LYS A 538 -2.77 -24.49 -40.18
C LYS A 538 -2.40 -24.14 -38.75
N LEU A 539 -1.32 -23.39 -38.58
CA LEU A 539 -0.80 -23.06 -37.24
C LEU A 539 -1.77 -22.21 -36.41
N ASP A 540 -2.54 -21.34 -37.07
CA ASP A 540 -3.53 -20.45 -36.43
C ASP A 540 -4.71 -21.23 -35.81
N ASP A 541 -4.91 -22.50 -36.22
CA ASP A 541 -5.95 -23.37 -35.67
C ASP A 541 -5.49 -24.10 -34.39
N VAL A 542 -4.22 -23.96 -33.99
CA VAL A 542 -3.70 -24.56 -32.75
C VAL A 542 -3.80 -23.56 -31.60
N ASN A 543 -4.71 -23.84 -30.65
CA ASN A 543 -4.86 -23.03 -29.45
C ASN A 543 -3.89 -23.43 -28.33
N PHE A 544 -2.62 -23.01 -28.45
CA PHE A 544 -1.60 -23.26 -27.42
C PHE A 544 -1.95 -22.65 -26.06
N MET A 545 -2.63 -21.49 -26.05
CA MET A 545 -3.04 -20.84 -24.80
C MET A 545 -4.01 -21.71 -24.00
N ASP A 546 -5.00 -22.32 -24.66
CA ASP A 546 -5.94 -23.24 -24.00
C ASP A 546 -5.25 -24.50 -23.45
N LEU A 547 -4.27 -25.06 -24.19
CA LEU A 547 -3.44 -26.16 -23.69
C LEU A 547 -2.72 -25.77 -22.39
N TRP A 548 -2.06 -24.60 -22.39
CA TRP A 548 -1.31 -24.15 -21.22
C TRP A 548 -2.20 -23.78 -20.05
N TYR A 549 -3.33 -23.11 -20.29
CA TYR A 549 -4.32 -22.85 -19.25
C TYR A 549 -4.91 -24.15 -18.69
N SER A 550 -5.08 -25.19 -19.52
CA SER A 550 -5.47 -26.53 -19.05
C SER A 550 -4.46 -27.16 -18.11
N ILE A 551 -3.18 -27.10 -18.44
CA ILE A 551 -2.12 -27.63 -17.57
C ILE A 551 -2.00 -26.81 -16.27
N ILE A 552 -1.96 -25.47 -16.38
CA ILE A 552 -1.76 -24.57 -15.25
C ILE A 552 -2.96 -24.61 -14.29
N HIS A 553 -4.18 -24.58 -14.83
CA HIS A 553 -5.40 -24.69 -14.02
C HIS A 553 -5.49 -26.04 -13.31
N SER A 554 -5.11 -27.13 -13.99
CA SER A 554 -4.99 -28.44 -13.35
C SER A 554 -3.98 -28.44 -12.21
N ALA A 555 -2.86 -27.72 -12.36
CA ALA A 555 -1.86 -27.61 -11.30
C ALA A 555 -2.35 -26.84 -10.07
N LYS A 556 -3.22 -25.82 -10.23
CA LYS A 556 -3.86 -25.11 -9.12
C LYS A 556 -4.71 -26.03 -8.25
N ARG A 557 -5.29 -27.08 -8.84
CA ARG A 557 -6.15 -28.08 -8.17
C ARG A 557 -5.38 -29.14 -7.39
N LEU A 558 -4.06 -29.27 -7.61
CA LEU A 558 -3.23 -30.28 -6.98
C LEU A 558 -2.56 -29.71 -5.72
N LYS A 559 -2.83 -30.33 -4.57
CA LYS A 559 -2.27 -29.90 -3.28
C LYS A 559 -0.76 -29.81 -3.32
N PHE A 560 -0.26 -28.70 -2.83
CA PHE A 560 1.10 -28.51 -2.40
C PHE A 560 1.40 -29.45 -1.22
N CYS A 561 2.08 -30.57 -1.49
CA CYS A 561 2.41 -31.58 -0.48
C CYS A 561 3.82 -31.39 0.05
N MET A 562 3.95 -31.43 1.38
CA MET A 562 5.16 -31.07 2.15
C MET A 562 5.79 -32.28 2.87
N GLY A 563 5.48 -33.51 2.44
CA GLY A 563 5.89 -34.74 3.12
C GLY A 563 6.06 -35.95 2.19
N ASP A 564 6.39 -37.08 2.80
CA ASP A 564 7.13 -38.19 2.17
C ASP A 564 6.48 -38.85 0.94
N HIS A 565 7.25 -38.75 -0.15
CA HIS A 565 7.43 -39.68 -1.27
C HIS A 565 6.62 -39.56 -2.58
N VAL A 566 5.57 -38.72 -2.70
CA VAL A 566 4.95 -38.49 -4.02
C VAL A 566 4.61 -37.01 -4.24
N CYS A 567 5.32 -36.37 -5.18
CA CYS A 567 4.97 -35.05 -5.68
C CYS A 567 3.62 -35.13 -6.40
N SER A 568 2.60 -34.43 -5.90
CA SER A 568 1.26 -34.38 -6.50
C SER A 568 1.28 -33.91 -7.96
N HIS A 569 2.21 -33.03 -8.32
CA HIS A 569 2.41 -32.53 -9.68
C HIS A 569 3.25 -33.46 -10.58
N ALA A 570 3.79 -34.58 -10.09
CA ALA A 570 4.71 -35.44 -10.85
C ALA A 570 4.16 -35.84 -12.23
N ARG A 571 2.87 -36.20 -12.30
CA ARG A 571 2.21 -36.59 -13.55
C ARG A 571 2.13 -35.44 -14.56
N LEU A 572 1.82 -34.22 -14.11
CA LEU A 572 1.83 -33.04 -14.99
C LEU A 572 3.24 -32.73 -15.48
N LEU A 573 4.24 -32.85 -14.61
CA LEU A 573 5.65 -32.63 -14.98
C LEU A 573 6.13 -33.66 -16.02
N ASP A 574 5.75 -34.92 -15.84
CA ASP A 574 6.05 -35.97 -16.80
C ASP A 574 5.37 -35.76 -18.15
N LEU A 575 4.11 -35.30 -18.14
CA LEU A 575 3.36 -34.91 -19.33
C LEU A 575 4.06 -33.75 -20.07
N LEU A 576 4.45 -32.70 -19.34
CA LEU A 576 5.19 -31.54 -19.86
C LEU A 576 6.54 -31.92 -20.46
N LYS A 577 7.30 -32.80 -19.79
CA LYS A 577 8.57 -33.32 -20.32
C LYS A 577 8.34 -34.08 -21.62
N ALA A 578 7.37 -34.98 -21.63
CA ALA A 578 7.07 -35.77 -22.83
C ALA A 578 6.60 -34.89 -23.99
N PHE A 579 5.78 -33.87 -23.72
CA PHE A 579 5.39 -32.87 -24.70
C PHE A 579 6.61 -32.10 -25.24
N LYS A 580 7.48 -31.59 -24.36
CA LYS A 580 8.67 -30.80 -24.75
C LYS A 580 9.64 -31.59 -25.64
N PHE A 581 9.74 -32.90 -25.42
CA PHE A 581 10.61 -33.79 -26.21
C PHE A 581 9.89 -34.51 -27.35
N HIS A 582 8.60 -34.21 -27.59
CA HIS A 582 7.89 -34.72 -28.75
C HIS A 582 8.49 -34.14 -30.04
N SER A 583 8.42 -34.93 -31.10
CA SER A 583 8.91 -34.53 -32.41
C SER A 583 8.04 -35.12 -33.50
N ILE A 584 7.72 -34.32 -34.50
CA ILE A 584 6.92 -34.73 -35.64
C ILE A 584 7.82 -35.48 -36.64
N PRO A 585 7.46 -36.70 -37.04
CA PRO A 585 8.22 -37.43 -38.06
C PRO A 585 8.30 -36.64 -39.36
N ASN A 586 9.52 -36.51 -39.91
CA ASN A 586 9.81 -35.80 -41.18
C ASN A 586 9.47 -34.30 -41.20
N ASN A 587 9.21 -33.66 -40.05
CA ASN A 587 8.90 -32.23 -39.98
C ASN A 587 9.88 -31.49 -39.06
N THR A 588 11.10 -31.29 -39.53
CA THR A 588 12.14 -30.57 -38.78
C THR A 588 11.86 -29.07 -38.66
N THR A 589 10.98 -28.53 -39.49
CA THR A 589 10.68 -27.09 -39.57
C THR A 589 9.93 -26.60 -38.33
N TYR A 590 8.99 -27.39 -37.79
CA TYR A 590 8.10 -26.95 -36.71
C TYR A 590 8.35 -27.66 -35.37
N ASN A 591 9.33 -28.56 -35.28
CA ASN A 591 9.69 -29.23 -34.01
C ASN A 591 10.09 -28.24 -32.90
N TYR A 592 10.54 -27.03 -33.25
CA TYR A 592 10.85 -25.99 -32.27
C TYR A 592 9.63 -25.61 -31.41
N LEU A 593 8.39 -25.73 -31.93
CA LEU A 593 7.17 -25.39 -31.18
C LEU A 593 7.01 -26.21 -29.90
N TYR A 594 7.43 -27.48 -29.92
CA TYR A 594 7.45 -28.37 -28.75
C TYR A 594 8.65 -28.06 -27.85
N HIS A 595 9.85 -28.00 -28.41
CA HIS A 595 11.08 -27.80 -27.64
C HIS A 595 11.11 -26.44 -26.91
N GLU A 596 10.67 -25.38 -27.58
CA GLU A 596 10.58 -24.03 -27.03
C GLU A 596 9.31 -23.85 -26.19
N MET A 597 8.34 -24.76 -26.28
CA MET A 597 7.03 -24.66 -25.62
C MET A 597 6.38 -23.30 -25.91
N ILE A 598 6.06 -23.06 -27.18
CA ILE A 598 5.53 -21.77 -27.64
C ILE A 598 4.38 -21.30 -26.75
N ASP A 599 4.34 -20.01 -26.41
CA ASP A 599 3.35 -19.37 -25.54
C ASP A 599 3.28 -19.84 -24.08
N PHE A 600 4.03 -20.87 -23.67
CA PHE A 600 3.98 -21.37 -22.29
C PHE A 600 4.37 -20.31 -21.26
N THR A 601 5.45 -19.55 -21.52
CA THR A 601 5.89 -18.47 -20.62
C THR A 601 4.89 -17.33 -20.54
N MET A 602 4.18 -17.03 -21.63
CA MET A 602 3.10 -16.05 -21.67
C MET A 602 1.90 -16.53 -20.86
N ALA A 603 1.46 -17.78 -21.03
CA ALA A 603 0.42 -18.38 -20.22
C ALA A 603 0.78 -18.40 -18.73
N CYS A 604 2.04 -18.71 -18.40
CA CYS A 604 2.53 -18.63 -17.02
C CYS A 604 2.42 -17.22 -16.44
N ARG A 605 2.73 -16.20 -17.25
CA ARG A 605 2.62 -14.79 -16.84
C ARG A 605 1.17 -14.37 -16.65
N SER A 606 0.28 -14.77 -17.56
CA SER A 606 -1.16 -14.53 -17.45
C SER A 606 -1.72 -15.14 -16.16
N ALA A 607 -1.48 -16.42 -15.92
CA ALA A 607 -1.98 -17.11 -14.73
C ALA A 607 -1.41 -16.54 -13.41
N TYR A 608 -0.25 -15.89 -13.45
CA TYR A 608 0.30 -15.19 -12.28
C TYR A 608 -0.46 -13.90 -11.92
N ASN A 609 -1.29 -13.38 -12.84
CA ASN A 609 -2.21 -12.26 -12.54
C ASN A 609 -3.44 -12.71 -11.74
N ASP A 610 -3.65 -14.02 -11.56
CA ASP A 610 -4.71 -14.59 -10.71
C ASP A 610 -4.30 -14.61 -9.22
N SER A 611 -3.24 -13.88 -8.84
CA SER A 611 -2.76 -13.82 -7.46
C SER A 611 -3.85 -13.29 -6.52
N PRO A 612 -4.03 -13.87 -5.32
CA PRO A 612 -4.93 -13.31 -4.32
C PRO A 612 -4.50 -11.88 -3.94
N VAL A 613 -5.48 -11.01 -3.68
CA VAL A 613 -5.27 -9.59 -3.38
C VAL A 613 -6.13 -9.16 -2.18
N PRO A 614 -5.69 -8.19 -1.36
CA PRO A 614 -6.37 -7.80 -0.12
C PRO A 614 -7.86 -7.49 -0.29
N HIS A 615 -8.23 -6.72 -1.31
CA HIS A 615 -9.61 -6.34 -1.61
C HIS A 615 -10.57 -7.51 -1.91
N ASN A 616 -10.03 -8.70 -2.19
CA ASN A 616 -10.82 -9.92 -2.40
C ASN A 616 -11.04 -10.73 -1.11
N GLY A 617 -10.44 -10.33 0.02
CA GLY A 617 -10.66 -10.94 1.34
C GLY A 617 -9.88 -12.22 1.64
N PHE A 618 -8.91 -12.59 0.77
CA PHE A 618 -8.01 -13.75 0.95
C PHE A 618 -8.73 -15.07 1.32
N ILE A 619 -9.60 -15.55 0.43
CA ILE A 619 -10.36 -16.79 0.63
C ILE A 619 -9.41 -17.99 0.71
N ALA A 620 -9.63 -18.90 1.68
CA ALA A 620 -8.72 -20.01 1.96
C ALA A 620 -8.41 -20.89 0.73
N ALA A 621 -9.42 -21.25 -0.08
CA ALA A 621 -9.24 -22.03 -1.30
C ALA A 621 -8.39 -21.27 -2.35
N GLU A 622 -8.50 -19.94 -2.44
CA GLU A 622 -7.67 -19.11 -3.31
C GLU A 622 -6.20 -19.11 -2.85
N ARG A 623 -5.97 -18.96 -1.53
CA ARG A 623 -4.62 -19.06 -0.93
C ARG A 623 -3.96 -20.40 -1.24
N SER A 624 -4.72 -21.50 -1.10
CA SER A 624 -4.23 -22.85 -1.44
C SER A 624 -3.92 -23.00 -2.93
N ALA A 625 -4.81 -22.58 -3.83
CA ALA A 625 -4.59 -22.62 -5.27
C ALA A 625 -3.34 -21.81 -5.69
N TRP A 626 -3.11 -20.67 -5.03
CA TRP A 626 -1.94 -19.83 -5.25
C TRP A 626 -0.62 -20.49 -4.83
N ALA A 627 -0.60 -21.14 -3.67
CA ALA A 627 0.56 -21.92 -3.24
C ALA A 627 0.84 -23.11 -4.19
N ASN A 628 -0.22 -23.81 -4.61
CA ASN A 628 -0.14 -24.93 -5.57
C ASN A 628 0.49 -24.51 -6.91
N LEU A 629 0.09 -23.34 -7.43
CA LEU A 629 0.67 -22.77 -8.65
C LEU A 629 2.17 -22.48 -8.51
N ASN A 630 2.56 -21.83 -7.41
CA ASN A 630 3.97 -21.50 -7.16
C ASN A 630 4.82 -22.77 -7.00
N PHE A 631 4.29 -23.79 -6.32
CA PHE A 631 4.97 -25.08 -6.21
C PHE A 631 5.17 -25.73 -7.59
N PHE A 632 4.15 -25.71 -8.44
CA PHE A 632 4.25 -26.24 -9.79
C PHE A 632 5.35 -25.55 -10.60
N TYR A 633 5.42 -24.21 -10.55
CA TYR A 633 6.47 -23.45 -11.23
C TYR A 633 7.87 -23.75 -10.68
N ALA A 634 7.97 -23.96 -9.36
CA ALA A 634 9.21 -24.39 -8.72
C ALA A 634 9.66 -25.75 -9.25
N ARG A 635 8.75 -26.72 -9.36
CA ARG A 635 9.06 -28.05 -9.89
C ARG A 635 9.41 -28.03 -11.38
N ILE A 636 8.73 -27.22 -12.21
CA ILE A 636 9.09 -27.02 -13.62
C ILE A 636 10.54 -26.52 -13.75
N THR A 637 10.93 -25.57 -12.89
CA THR A 637 12.29 -25.01 -12.86
C THR A 637 13.31 -26.06 -12.43
N GLN A 638 13.02 -26.79 -11.36
CA GLN A 638 13.90 -27.82 -10.80
C GLN A 638 14.11 -29.00 -11.76
N GLU A 639 13.08 -29.39 -12.50
CA GLU A 639 13.15 -30.42 -13.55
C GLU A 639 13.77 -29.92 -14.87
N LYS A 640 14.18 -28.64 -14.93
CA LYS A 640 14.79 -27.98 -16.10
C LYS A 640 13.93 -28.04 -17.36
N ILE A 641 12.60 -28.07 -17.18
CA ILE A 641 11.63 -28.04 -18.29
C ILE A 641 11.60 -26.62 -18.88
N GLN A 642 11.51 -25.61 -18.01
CA GLN A 642 11.60 -24.19 -18.35
C GLN A 642 12.11 -23.41 -17.14
N ASP A 643 12.95 -22.40 -17.35
CA ASP A 643 13.42 -21.54 -16.25
C ASP A 643 12.33 -20.53 -15.85
N LEU A 644 11.64 -20.81 -14.75
CA LEU A 644 10.64 -19.93 -14.14
C LEU A 644 11.16 -19.29 -12.84
N SER A 645 12.48 -19.34 -12.58
CA SER A 645 13.07 -18.88 -11.31
C SER A 645 12.78 -17.40 -10.98
N LEU A 646 12.49 -16.56 -11.99
CA LEU A 646 12.11 -15.17 -11.74
C LEU A 646 10.83 -15.04 -10.90
N TYR A 647 9.88 -15.97 -11.04
CA TYR A 647 8.66 -16.01 -10.22
C TYR A 647 8.95 -16.35 -8.76
N ALA A 648 10.05 -17.07 -8.49
CA ALA A 648 10.54 -17.29 -7.11
C ALA A 648 10.89 -15.95 -6.45
N ILE A 649 11.59 -15.06 -7.18
CA ILE A 649 11.91 -13.73 -6.67
C ILE A 649 10.64 -12.93 -6.40
N PHE A 650 9.61 -13.05 -7.24
CA PHE A 650 8.35 -12.34 -7.02
C PHE A 650 7.66 -12.81 -5.74
N ALA A 651 7.48 -14.14 -5.57
CA ALA A 651 6.85 -14.71 -4.39
C ALA A 651 7.66 -14.41 -3.10
N LEU A 652 8.97 -14.66 -3.11
CA LEU A 652 9.84 -14.42 -1.95
C LEU A 652 9.94 -12.94 -1.60
N ARG A 653 9.98 -12.03 -2.58
CA ARG A 653 9.96 -10.59 -2.33
C ARG A 653 8.67 -10.16 -1.65
N THR A 654 7.52 -10.53 -2.22
CA THR A 654 6.21 -10.17 -1.67
C THR A 654 6.07 -10.65 -0.23
N ALA A 655 6.42 -11.91 0.04
CA ALA A 655 6.25 -12.51 1.35
C ALA A 655 7.27 -12.06 2.40
N LEU A 656 8.53 -11.82 2.02
CA LEU A 656 9.65 -11.73 2.97
C LEU A 656 10.37 -10.38 2.98
N GLU A 657 10.32 -9.64 1.87
CA GLU A 657 11.05 -8.38 1.71
C GLU A 657 10.19 -7.13 1.82
N GLU A 658 8.86 -7.26 1.78
CA GLU A 658 7.95 -6.18 2.08
C GLU A 658 7.46 -6.29 3.53
N PRO A 659 7.41 -5.19 4.31
CA PRO A 659 6.79 -5.22 5.62
C PRO A 659 5.27 -5.44 5.46
N PRO A 660 4.65 -6.31 6.29
CA PRO A 660 3.19 -6.39 6.38
C PRO A 660 2.64 -5.00 6.72
N THR A 661 1.56 -4.60 6.05
CA THR A 661 1.02 -3.24 6.23
C THR A 661 0.27 -3.18 7.55
N ASP A 662 0.83 -2.49 8.55
CA ASP A 662 0.33 -2.41 9.93
C ASP A 662 -0.48 -1.11 10.16
N ASP A 663 -0.94 -0.48 9.06
CA ASP A 663 -1.76 0.72 9.12
C ASP A 663 -3.20 0.34 9.49
N ASP A 664 -3.83 1.12 10.39
CA ASP A 664 -5.24 0.93 10.80
C ASP A 664 -6.23 1.03 9.61
N ASP A 665 -5.77 1.51 8.46
CA ASP A 665 -6.50 1.65 7.19
C ASP A 665 -6.19 0.52 6.17
N ALA A 666 -5.40 -0.50 6.54
CA ALA A 666 -5.03 -1.60 5.64
C ALA A 666 -6.21 -2.56 5.37
N GLU A 667 -6.48 -2.83 4.09
CA GLU A 667 -7.60 -3.67 3.59
C GLU A 667 -7.55 -5.15 4.04
N ALA A 668 -6.41 -5.60 4.56
CA ALA A 668 -6.22 -6.92 5.13
C ALA A 668 -5.22 -6.83 6.29
N THR A 669 -5.44 -7.65 7.33
CA THR A 669 -4.52 -7.66 8.46
C THR A 669 -3.13 -8.20 8.05
N PRO A 670 -2.07 -7.78 8.74
CA PRO A 670 -0.74 -8.36 8.56
C PRO A 670 -0.73 -9.90 8.57
N ALA A 671 -1.52 -10.50 9.46
CA ALA A 671 -1.65 -11.95 9.57
C ALA A 671 -2.27 -12.57 8.31
N GLN A 672 -3.35 -11.99 7.78
CA GLN A 672 -4.02 -12.47 6.55
C GLN A 672 -3.12 -12.38 5.31
N GLN A 673 -2.31 -11.32 5.22
CA GLN A 673 -1.29 -11.18 4.17
C GLN A 673 -0.24 -12.29 4.30
N CYS A 674 0.26 -12.53 5.53
CA CYS A 674 1.22 -13.61 5.80
C CYS A 674 0.66 -15.00 5.46
N ASP A 675 -0.60 -15.28 5.84
CA ASP A 675 -1.26 -16.55 5.54
C ASP A 675 -1.46 -16.81 4.04
N THR A 676 -1.41 -15.76 3.22
CA THR A 676 -1.50 -15.86 1.76
C THR A 676 -0.14 -16.01 1.11
N ASP A 677 0.83 -15.17 1.50
CA ASP A 677 2.09 -15.03 0.80
C ASP A 677 3.17 -16.00 1.26
N LEU A 678 3.21 -16.35 2.56
CA LEU A 678 4.20 -17.28 3.10
C LEU A 678 4.11 -18.68 2.48
N PRO A 679 2.92 -19.29 2.30
CA PRO A 679 2.82 -20.60 1.65
C PRO A 679 3.32 -20.58 0.20
N ALA A 680 3.05 -19.51 -0.56
CA ALA A 680 3.54 -19.37 -1.92
C ALA A 680 5.07 -19.23 -1.99
N ALA A 681 5.66 -18.49 -1.04
CA ALA A 681 7.10 -18.38 -0.90
C ALA A 681 7.76 -19.70 -0.47
N ALA A 682 7.18 -20.39 0.51
CA ALA A 682 7.64 -21.69 0.98
C ALA A 682 7.64 -22.72 -0.15
N ALA A 683 6.60 -22.72 -1.00
CA ALA A 683 6.50 -23.62 -2.14
C ALA A 683 7.71 -23.57 -3.09
N TRP A 684 8.32 -22.40 -3.28
CA TRP A 684 9.57 -22.28 -4.05
C TRP A 684 10.76 -22.93 -3.35
N ILE A 685 10.85 -22.78 -2.03
CA ILE A 685 11.91 -23.37 -1.21
C ILE A 685 11.82 -24.90 -1.24
N GLN A 686 10.65 -25.51 -1.02
CA GLN A 686 10.58 -26.99 -1.11
C GLN A 686 10.67 -27.51 -2.54
N GLY A 687 10.10 -26.79 -3.51
CA GLY A 687 10.06 -27.25 -4.90
C GLY A 687 11.42 -27.20 -5.58
N CYS A 688 12.21 -26.15 -5.32
CA CYS A 688 13.42 -25.81 -6.08
C CYS A 688 14.55 -25.20 -5.21
N GLY A 689 14.49 -25.27 -3.88
CA GLY A 689 15.41 -24.58 -2.96
C GLY A 689 16.89 -24.83 -3.22
N ASP A 690 17.28 -26.09 -3.47
CA ASP A 690 18.69 -26.45 -3.72
C ASP A 690 19.25 -25.76 -4.97
N ASP A 691 18.46 -25.71 -6.05
CA ASP A 691 18.86 -25.08 -7.31
C ASP A 691 18.86 -23.55 -7.16
N LEU A 692 17.87 -22.98 -6.47
CA LEU A 692 17.82 -21.54 -6.19
C LEU A 692 19.01 -21.08 -5.33
N PHE A 693 19.37 -21.85 -4.29
CA PHE A 693 20.52 -21.57 -3.46
C PHE A 693 21.82 -21.62 -4.28
N ARG A 694 21.99 -22.61 -5.16
CA ARG A 694 23.18 -22.76 -6.00
C ARG A 694 23.25 -21.77 -7.16
N LYS A 695 22.14 -21.18 -7.58
CA LYS A 695 22.06 -20.37 -8.80
C LYS A 695 22.98 -19.14 -8.81
N GLU A 696 23.27 -18.55 -7.64
CA GLU A 696 24.14 -17.38 -7.44
C GLU A 696 24.29 -16.48 -8.67
N GLN A 697 23.30 -15.60 -8.90
CA GLN A 697 23.20 -14.83 -10.13
C GLN A 697 22.77 -13.39 -9.83
N ASP A 698 23.58 -12.44 -10.30
CA ASP A 698 23.21 -11.03 -10.40
C ASP A 698 22.32 -10.83 -11.64
N LEU A 699 21.12 -10.33 -11.41
CA LEU A 699 20.11 -10.05 -12.43
C LEU A 699 19.88 -8.54 -12.60
N THR A 700 20.83 -7.71 -12.16
CA THR A 700 20.81 -6.27 -12.40
C THR A 700 20.80 -6.01 -13.91
N PRO A 701 19.80 -5.28 -14.43
CA PRO A 701 19.76 -4.96 -15.86
C PRO A 701 21.01 -4.19 -16.28
N SER A 702 21.64 -4.63 -17.38
CA SER A 702 22.80 -3.93 -17.94
C SER A 702 22.42 -2.61 -18.63
N ASP A 703 21.16 -2.49 -19.09
CA ASP A 703 20.60 -1.28 -19.68
C ASP A 703 19.63 -0.60 -18.68
N PRO A 704 19.88 0.67 -18.29
CA PRO A 704 18.96 1.45 -17.44
C PRO A 704 17.53 1.58 -17.97
N LYS A 705 17.28 1.34 -19.27
CA LYS A 705 15.94 1.36 -19.88
C LYS A 705 15.14 0.08 -19.66
N GLN A 706 15.79 -0.99 -19.20
CA GLN A 706 15.12 -2.26 -18.90
C GLN A 706 14.58 -2.25 -17.47
N GLY A 707 13.37 -2.78 -17.30
CA GLY A 707 12.78 -2.95 -15.97
C GLY A 707 13.61 -3.92 -15.12
N ASN A 708 13.81 -3.58 -13.85
CA ASN A 708 14.51 -4.45 -12.91
C ASN A 708 13.51 -5.38 -12.20
N SER A 709 13.11 -6.45 -12.88
CA SER A 709 12.17 -7.44 -12.33
C SER A 709 12.73 -8.11 -11.05
N ALA A 710 14.05 -8.30 -10.97
CA ALA A 710 14.71 -8.97 -9.87
C ALA A 710 15.02 -8.06 -8.65
N ARG A 711 14.59 -6.79 -8.67
CA ARG A 711 14.81 -5.82 -7.60
C ARG A 711 14.33 -6.32 -6.23
N GLY A 712 14.97 -5.83 -5.18
CA GLY A 712 14.53 -6.05 -3.79
C GLY A 712 13.24 -5.32 -3.43
N GLY A 713 12.55 -5.84 -2.41
CA GLY A 713 11.51 -5.13 -1.67
C GLY A 713 12.10 -4.16 -0.64
N ALA A 714 11.25 -3.54 0.18
CA ALA A 714 11.68 -2.49 1.12
C ALA A 714 12.78 -2.93 2.12
N LEU A 715 12.83 -4.22 2.47
CA LEU A 715 13.81 -4.80 3.41
C LEU A 715 15.10 -5.30 2.73
N TRP A 716 15.15 -5.37 1.39
CA TRP A 716 16.35 -5.79 0.65
C TRP A 716 16.90 -4.66 -0.22
N THR A 717 18.07 -4.13 0.17
CA THR A 717 18.80 -3.09 -0.60
C THR A 717 20.06 -3.60 -1.29
N GLY A 718 20.31 -4.92 -1.22
CA GLY A 718 21.46 -5.57 -1.85
C GLY A 718 21.26 -5.86 -3.34
N THR A 719 22.12 -6.71 -3.89
CA THR A 719 22.13 -7.05 -5.33
C THR A 719 20.79 -7.66 -5.78
N PRO A 720 20.18 -7.14 -6.88
CA PRO A 720 19.06 -7.77 -7.56
C PRO A 720 19.41 -9.17 -8.08
N GLY A 721 18.64 -10.17 -7.73
CA GLY A 721 18.85 -11.57 -8.15
C GLY A 721 19.00 -12.55 -7.00
N PHE A 722 19.75 -13.63 -7.23
CA PHE A 722 19.98 -14.72 -6.28
C PHE A 722 21.35 -14.56 -5.63
N THR A 723 21.38 -14.26 -4.33
CA THR A 723 22.62 -14.16 -3.57
C THR A 723 22.46 -14.85 -2.21
N LYS A 724 23.57 -15.33 -1.64
CA LYS A 724 23.58 -15.94 -0.29
C LYS A 724 23.11 -14.97 0.79
N ALA A 725 23.43 -13.69 0.64
CA ALA A 725 22.99 -12.65 1.56
C ALA A 725 21.47 -12.44 1.49
N ARG A 726 20.87 -12.45 0.29
CA ARG A 726 19.41 -12.37 0.12
C ARG A 726 18.70 -13.61 0.65
N TRP A 727 19.29 -14.78 0.43
CA TRP A 727 18.81 -16.05 0.99
C TRP A 727 18.81 -16.06 2.52
N ALA A 728 19.87 -15.54 3.15
CA ALA A 728 19.93 -15.41 4.60
C ALA A 728 18.82 -14.49 5.14
N LEU A 729 18.55 -13.37 4.47
CA LEU A 729 17.40 -12.51 4.80
C LEU A 729 16.08 -13.28 4.70
N TRP A 730 15.84 -13.98 3.60
CA TRP A 730 14.61 -14.78 3.44
C TRP A 730 14.42 -15.79 4.57
N LYS A 731 15.50 -16.50 4.95
CA LYS A 731 15.47 -17.46 6.06
C LYS A 731 15.11 -16.79 7.39
N GLU A 732 15.74 -15.65 7.71
CA GLU A 732 15.43 -14.86 8.91
C GLU A 732 13.97 -14.40 8.94
N ARG A 733 13.46 -13.98 7.78
CA ARG A 733 12.09 -13.46 7.64
C ARG A 733 11.04 -14.55 7.79
N PHE A 734 11.28 -15.76 7.28
CA PHE A 734 10.39 -16.91 7.56
C PHE A 734 10.27 -17.18 9.06
N VAL A 735 11.39 -17.17 9.81
CA VAL A 735 11.36 -17.33 11.27
C VAL A 735 10.56 -16.20 11.92
N THR A 736 10.86 -14.95 11.56
CA THR A 736 10.21 -13.77 12.17
C THR A 736 8.69 -13.77 11.92
N LEU A 737 8.27 -14.06 10.70
CA LEU A 737 6.84 -14.02 10.33
C LEU A 737 6.08 -15.25 10.84
N ALA A 738 6.75 -16.40 11.02
CA ALA A 738 6.16 -17.56 11.69
C ALA A 738 5.80 -17.31 13.16
N ASP A 739 6.48 -16.36 13.81
CA ASP A 739 6.21 -15.97 15.21
C ASP A 739 5.24 -14.79 15.33
N MET A 740 4.79 -14.20 14.21
CA MET A 740 3.86 -13.06 14.21
C MET A 740 2.51 -13.42 14.86
N PRO A 741 1.88 -12.54 15.65
CA PRO A 741 0.55 -12.80 16.22
C PRO A 741 -0.51 -13.08 15.15
N ASP A 742 -1.53 -13.86 15.50
CA ASP A 742 -2.73 -14.13 14.69
C ASP A 742 -2.55 -14.85 13.35
N VAL A 743 -1.31 -15.14 12.93
CA VAL A 743 -0.99 -16.05 11.81
C VAL A 743 -1.45 -17.48 12.11
N GLU A 744 -2.08 -18.13 11.13
CA GLU A 744 -2.60 -19.50 11.24
C GLU A 744 -1.49 -20.52 11.54
N GLU A 745 -1.75 -21.53 12.37
CA GLU A 745 -0.73 -22.53 12.74
C GLU A 745 -0.23 -23.31 11.51
N SER A 746 -1.09 -23.57 10.53
CA SER A 746 -0.72 -24.16 9.23
C SER A 746 0.37 -23.33 8.53
N THR A 747 0.20 -22.01 8.46
CA THR A 747 1.18 -21.09 7.88
C THR A 747 2.49 -21.10 8.68
N ARG A 748 2.41 -21.15 10.02
CA ARG A 748 3.60 -21.23 10.89
C ARG A 748 4.38 -22.52 10.64
N THR A 749 3.69 -23.65 10.54
CA THR A 749 4.32 -24.94 10.21
C THR A 749 5.01 -24.85 8.85
N VAL A 750 4.32 -24.35 7.83
CA VAL A 750 4.87 -24.21 6.46
C VAL A 750 6.13 -23.32 6.44
N ALA A 751 6.13 -22.21 7.20
CA ALA A 751 7.29 -21.34 7.31
C ALA A 751 8.47 -22.03 8.03
N ARG A 752 8.22 -22.81 9.09
CA ARG A 752 9.26 -23.60 9.78
C ARG A 752 9.84 -24.67 8.85
N ASP A 753 8.99 -25.40 8.13
CA ASP A 753 9.41 -26.42 7.16
C ASP A 753 10.24 -25.82 6.02
N ALA A 754 9.92 -24.59 5.61
CA ALA A 754 10.71 -23.84 4.64
C ALA A 754 12.10 -23.52 5.21
N VAL A 755 12.21 -23.05 6.46
CA VAL A 755 13.50 -22.81 7.12
C VAL A 755 14.34 -24.08 7.16
N GLU A 756 13.77 -25.22 7.59
CA GLU A 756 14.48 -26.49 7.59
C GLU A 756 14.94 -26.91 6.19
N ALA A 757 14.09 -26.71 5.17
CA ALA A 757 14.46 -26.95 3.78
C ALA A 757 15.62 -26.05 3.33
N MET A 758 15.64 -24.79 3.75
CA MET A 758 16.74 -23.87 3.43
C MET A 758 18.05 -24.31 4.08
N GLU A 759 18.01 -24.78 5.33
CA GLU A 759 19.18 -25.32 6.04
C GLU A 759 19.71 -26.60 5.39
N ARG A 760 18.81 -27.46 4.90
CA ARG A 760 19.18 -28.64 4.10
C ARG A 760 19.87 -28.23 2.80
N SER A 761 19.35 -27.25 2.06
CA SER A 761 19.96 -26.74 0.84
C SER A 761 21.36 -26.16 1.07
N GLU A 762 21.54 -25.43 2.18
CA GLU A 762 22.84 -24.91 2.62
C GLU A 762 23.83 -26.05 2.91
N THR A 763 23.40 -27.03 3.71
CA THR A 763 24.24 -28.17 4.11
C THR A 763 24.62 -29.05 2.93
N TYR A 764 23.68 -29.35 2.03
CA TYR A 764 23.91 -30.19 0.85
C TYR A 764 24.90 -29.53 -0.12
N ALA A 765 24.86 -28.20 -0.25
CA ALA A 765 25.82 -27.44 -1.04
C ALA A 765 27.23 -27.41 -0.44
N HIS A 766 27.38 -27.64 0.87
CA HIS A 766 28.70 -27.73 1.53
C HIS A 766 29.33 -29.13 1.47
N MET A 767 28.55 -30.16 1.12
CA MET A 767 29.01 -31.56 1.04
C MET A 767 29.49 -31.99 -0.36
N ARG A 768 29.24 -31.18 -1.40
CA ARG A 768 29.78 -31.34 -2.76
C ARG A 768 30.77 -30.22 -3.05
#